data_AF-A0A963DE32-F1
#
_entry.id   AF-A0A963DE32-F1
#
_cell.length_a   1.000
_cell.length_b   1.000
_cell.length_c   1.000
_cell.angle_alpha   90.00
_cell.angle_beta   90.00
_cell.angle_gamma   90.00
#
_symmetry.space_group_name_H-M   'P 1'
#
loop_
_entity.id
_entity.type
_entity.pdbx_description
1 polymer ?
#
loop_
_entity_poly.entity_id
_entity_poly.type
_entity_poly.pdbx_seq_one_letter_code
_entity_poly.pdbx_strand_id
1 'polypeptide(L)'
;KGAYWDAEIKRAQQDGLDGYPVYTRKVYTDVAYLACARRLLADRDAVYPQFATHNAHTLAAVMTMAGVDWRPGDYEFQCLHGMGEGLYDQIVGHPEHHRLVRIYAPVGSHQTLLAYLVRRLLENGANSSFVNRIVDERVPVAELIADPVEQAAALGGSPHPRIPLPRALYGDERANAVGLDLASEQERRQIAHALADSRQRNYLARADGPTPTIGTRLAVTSPADADDVVGHVAEAGEADVAAALDRAAAAAAAWAARPAAERCACLMNAADLIEAEARPLVALAVREAGKSWANALAEVREAVDFCRYYAARARAFDAASHPALGPVACISPWNFPLAIFCGQVAAALAAGNPVLAKPAEQTPLIAAEAVRLLHRAGIPAEILQLLPGRGETVGAALVADPRVRGVLFTGSTEVARLINRRLAERGGDVPLIAETGGQNAMIVDSTALPEQVVADVLASSFDSAGQRCSALRVLCLQQEIADEVLLMLCGALDELRIGDPADVRTDVGPVIDDEARDGLERHVAAMRALGARVTRRSLPEACRKGSFVAPTIIELKRFAQLAREQFGPILHVLRFAADELDPLVAHINATGYGLTMGVHSRIDETVARVVAKAKVGNLYVNRNLIGAVVGVQPFGGEGLSGTGPKAGGPLYLHRLLRNSPGPVLADGARTVSPASAQPALAALLAWLDTRGRAGLDGDALARLRDAADVATAANLSGRSLALPGPTGEDNRLGFVPRGLLAGVAANRAGLVQQLIVALTSGNRLLLPDCAEADALLAELPTEVRDRVCSAADWFEQSFAALLFDGSDADADDWRRRLAEREGPLVPLLRASPHYAMSRLVHERTLSINTTAAGGNASLMAMSA
;
A
#
# COMPACT_ATOMS: atom_id res chain seq x y z
N LYS A 1 -10.84 18.29 25.97
CA LYS A 1 -9.60 19.09 25.86
C LYS A 1 -8.44 18.21 25.43
N GLY A 2 -8.18 17.11 26.15
CA GLY A 2 -7.59 15.85 25.64
C GLY A 2 -6.34 15.94 24.77
N ALA A 3 -5.22 15.39 25.24
CA ALA A 3 -3.89 15.56 24.63
C ALA A 3 -3.61 14.74 23.35
N TYR A 4 -4.60 14.02 22.81
CA TYR A 4 -4.40 13.06 21.71
C TYR A 4 -5.28 13.36 20.49
N TRP A 5 -5.86 14.55 20.41
CA TRP A 5 -6.89 14.88 19.41
C TRP A 5 -6.47 14.56 17.96
N ASP A 6 -5.29 14.99 17.53
CA ASP A 6 -4.80 14.75 16.18
C ASP A 6 -4.54 13.27 15.87
N ALA A 7 -4.01 12.53 16.84
CA ALA A 7 -3.82 11.09 16.75
C ALA A 7 -5.15 10.34 16.62
N GLU A 8 -6.18 10.74 17.37
CA GLU A 8 -7.53 10.15 17.27
C GLU A 8 -8.20 10.43 15.92
N ILE A 9 -8.02 11.64 15.36
CA ILE A 9 -8.50 11.96 14.01
C ILE A 9 -7.82 11.06 12.97
N LYS A 10 -6.48 10.97 13.02
CA LYS A 10 -5.71 10.12 12.10
C LYS A 10 -6.10 8.65 12.22
N ARG A 11 -6.19 8.13 13.45
CA ARG A 11 -6.49 6.72 13.71
C ARG A 11 -7.88 6.33 13.21
N ALA A 12 -8.90 7.13 13.50
CA ALA A 12 -10.26 6.87 13.00
C ALA A 12 -10.34 6.93 11.46
N GLN A 13 -9.58 7.82 10.82
CA GLN A 13 -9.48 7.88 9.35
C GLN A 13 -8.79 6.64 8.76
N GLN A 14 -7.66 6.21 9.34
CA GLN A 14 -6.93 5.01 8.92
C GLN A 14 -7.79 3.75 9.08
N ASP A 15 -8.48 3.62 10.21
CA ASP A 15 -9.32 2.47 10.54
C ASP A 15 -10.67 2.48 9.80
N GLY A 16 -11.04 3.58 9.14
CA GLY A 16 -12.28 3.68 8.35
C GLY A 16 -13.53 3.64 9.21
N LEU A 17 -13.49 4.22 10.42
CA LEU A 17 -14.60 4.18 11.38
C LEU A 17 -15.76 5.09 10.95
N ASP A 18 -16.95 4.89 11.54
CA ASP A 18 -18.15 5.68 11.21
C ASP A 18 -18.01 7.18 11.51
N GLY A 19 -17.14 7.52 12.45
CA GLY A 19 -16.88 8.89 12.87
C GLY A 19 -15.67 8.97 13.79
N TYR A 20 -15.61 10.04 14.57
CA TYR A 20 -14.50 10.29 15.49
C TYR A 20 -14.91 10.02 16.94
N PRO A 21 -14.04 9.41 17.75
CA PRO A 21 -14.27 9.29 19.20
C PRO A 21 -14.11 10.65 19.93
N VAL A 22 -13.77 11.71 19.21
CA VAL A 22 -13.54 13.07 19.69
C VAL A 22 -14.27 14.10 18.83
N TYR A 23 -14.59 15.26 19.39
CA TYR A 23 -15.17 16.36 18.62
C TYR A 23 -14.18 16.91 17.59
N THR A 24 -14.68 17.28 16.41
CA THR A 24 -13.86 17.88 15.33
C THR A 24 -13.75 19.40 15.42
N ARG A 25 -14.58 20.05 16.25
CA ARG A 25 -14.47 21.48 16.59
C ARG A 25 -14.10 21.65 18.05
N LYS A 26 -13.17 22.58 18.31
CA LYS A 26 -12.71 22.91 19.66
C LYS A 26 -13.87 23.42 20.53
N VAL A 27 -14.76 24.26 20.00
CA VAL A 27 -15.90 24.82 20.75
C VAL A 27 -16.84 23.75 21.32
N TYR A 28 -17.08 22.65 20.60
CA TYR A 28 -17.90 21.55 21.12
C TYR A 28 -17.23 20.82 22.27
N THR A 29 -15.89 20.75 22.26
CA THR A 29 -15.12 20.23 23.39
C THR A 29 -15.25 21.14 24.62
N ASP A 30 -15.30 22.47 24.44
CA ASP A 30 -15.52 23.40 25.56
C ASP A 30 -16.93 23.24 26.13
N VAL A 31 -17.97 23.16 25.29
CA VAL A 31 -19.35 22.92 25.73
C VAL A 31 -19.48 21.59 26.47
N ALA A 32 -18.89 20.52 25.92
CA ALA A 32 -18.88 19.22 26.57
C ALA A 32 -18.19 19.26 27.94
N TYR A 33 -17.09 20.02 28.06
CA TYR A 33 -16.42 20.24 29.34
C TYR A 33 -17.37 20.92 30.35
N LEU A 34 -18.04 22.01 29.97
CA LEU A 34 -18.96 22.72 30.86
C LEU A 34 -20.16 21.86 31.26
N ALA A 35 -20.73 21.09 30.33
CA ALA A 35 -21.81 20.16 30.61
C ALA A 35 -21.40 19.07 31.61
N CYS A 36 -20.20 18.48 31.43
CA CYS A 36 -19.64 17.51 32.37
C CYS A 36 -19.35 18.14 33.74
N ALA A 37 -18.81 19.37 33.76
CA ALA A 37 -18.54 20.08 34.98
C ALA A 37 -19.81 20.35 35.79
N ARG A 38 -20.89 20.78 35.13
CA ARG A 38 -22.21 20.94 35.75
C ARG A 38 -22.71 19.64 36.37
N ARG A 39 -22.53 18.50 35.68
CA ARG A 39 -22.91 17.19 36.21
C ARG A 39 -22.09 16.81 37.44
N LEU A 40 -20.77 16.98 37.40
CA LEU A 40 -19.88 16.69 38.52
C LEU A 40 -20.17 17.56 39.74
N LEU A 41 -20.47 18.86 39.53
CA LEU A 41 -20.83 19.79 40.61
C LEU A 41 -22.15 19.45 41.30
N ALA A 42 -23.07 18.80 40.58
CA ALA A 42 -24.36 18.36 41.14
C ALA A 42 -24.23 17.18 42.11
N ASP A 43 -23.17 16.36 41.97
CA ASP A 43 -22.97 15.11 42.72
C ASP A 43 -21.71 15.18 43.62
N ARG A 44 -21.36 16.36 44.14
CA ARG A 44 -20.16 16.61 44.99
C ARG A 44 -20.09 15.76 46.26
N ASP A 45 -21.22 15.25 46.75
CA ASP A 45 -21.24 14.36 47.92
C ASP A 45 -20.74 12.95 47.58
N ALA A 46 -20.78 12.55 46.30
CA ALA A 46 -20.38 11.23 45.83
C ALA A 46 -19.00 11.21 45.15
N VAL A 47 -18.56 12.35 44.60
CA VAL A 47 -17.29 12.49 43.89
C VAL A 47 -16.59 13.77 44.28
N TYR A 48 -15.26 13.78 44.21
CA TYR A 48 -14.46 14.98 44.34
C TYR A 48 -14.03 15.49 42.96
N PRO A 49 -14.69 16.53 42.39
CA PRO A 49 -14.37 17.01 41.06
C PRO A 49 -13.02 17.73 41.00
N GLN A 50 -12.26 17.46 39.94
CA GLN A 50 -10.94 18.05 39.69
C GLN A 50 -10.91 18.66 38.29
N PHE A 51 -11.02 19.98 38.20
CA PHE A 51 -11.18 20.68 36.93
C PHE A 51 -9.83 21.14 36.35
N ALA A 52 -9.25 20.34 35.46
CA ALA A 52 -7.99 20.65 34.79
C ALA A 52 -8.17 21.57 33.56
N THR A 53 -7.67 22.80 33.60
CA THR A 53 -7.80 23.76 32.48
C THR A 53 -6.86 24.96 32.58
N HIS A 54 -6.32 25.45 31.45
CA HIS A 54 -5.68 26.78 31.38
C HIS A 54 -6.56 27.84 30.69
N ASN A 55 -7.78 27.49 30.29
CA ASN A 55 -8.74 28.42 29.71
C ASN A 55 -9.47 29.18 30.82
N ALA A 56 -9.22 30.49 30.91
CA ALA A 56 -9.79 31.36 31.94
C ALA A 56 -11.32 31.46 31.85
N HIS A 57 -11.90 31.47 30.65
CA HIS A 57 -13.36 31.43 30.48
C HIS A 57 -13.94 30.15 31.08
N THR A 58 -13.33 28.98 30.80
CA THR A 58 -13.78 27.72 31.39
C THR A 58 -13.71 27.75 32.91
N LEU A 59 -12.61 28.26 33.47
CA LEU A 59 -12.41 28.38 34.91
C LEU A 59 -13.51 29.24 35.54
N ALA A 60 -13.74 30.44 34.99
CA ALA A 60 -14.75 31.37 35.47
C ALA A 60 -16.15 30.76 35.39
N ALA A 61 -16.50 30.13 34.27
CA ALA A 61 -17.80 29.47 34.11
C ALA A 61 -18.04 28.36 35.15
N VAL A 62 -17.01 27.55 35.47
CA VAL A 62 -17.10 26.51 36.51
C VAL A 62 -17.26 27.11 37.90
N MET A 63 -16.52 28.17 38.23
CA MET A 63 -16.69 28.87 39.51
C MET A 63 -18.10 29.45 39.65
N THR A 64 -18.62 30.09 38.60
CA THR A 64 -19.98 30.64 38.58
C THR A 64 -21.03 29.54 38.72
N MET A 65 -20.86 28.41 38.03
CA MET A 65 -21.76 27.26 38.15
C MET A 65 -21.77 26.63 39.55
N ALA A 66 -20.62 26.63 40.24
CA ALA A 66 -20.50 26.08 41.58
C ALA A 66 -21.11 26.97 42.68
N GLY A 67 -21.33 28.26 42.38
CA GLY A 67 -21.83 29.26 43.32
C GLY A 67 -20.73 29.86 44.20
N VAL A 68 -21.15 30.76 45.09
CA VAL A 68 -20.26 31.50 45.99
C VAL A 68 -19.78 30.65 47.18
N ASP A 69 -20.59 29.68 47.60
CA ASP A 69 -20.30 28.79 48.72
C ASP A 69 -19.33 27.68 48.28
N TRP A 70 -18.10 27.76 48.79
CA TRP A 70 -17.08 26.75 48.57
C TRP A 70 -16.31 26.47 49.85
N ARG A 71 -16.03 25.19 50.10
CA ARG A 71 -15.12 24.75 51.15
C ARG A 71 -14.08 23.77 50.59
N PRO A 72 -12.90 23.68 51.22
CA PRO A 72 -11.95 22.61 50.93
C PRO A 72 -12.64 21.24 51.00
N GLY A 73 -12.48 20.43 49.96
CA GLY A 73 -13.15 19.13 49.81
C GLY A 73 -14.36 19.14 48.88
N ASP A 74 -14.88 20.30 48.46
CA ASP A 74 -16.00 20.34 47.51
C ASP A 74 -15.56 20.05 46.06
N TYR A 75 -14.50 20.72 45.62
CA TYR A 75 -13.80 20.49 44.34
C TYR A 75 -12.47 21.25 44.33
N GLU A 76 -11.59 20.94 43.38
CA GLU A 76 -10.36 21.70 43.09
C GLU A 76 -10.22 21.99 41.59
N PHE A 77 -9.35 22.93 41.27
CA PHE A 77 -8.81 23.08 39.92
C PHE A 77 -7.46 22.38 39.79
N GLN A 78 -7.04 22.13 38.55
CA GLN A 78 -5.71 21.61 38.26
C GLN A 78 -5.05 22.35 37.10
N CYS A 79 -3.72 22.46 37.16
CA CYS A 79 -2.93 23.08 36.12
C CYS A 79 -1.60 22.34 35.90
N LEU A 80 -0.93 22.61 34.79
CA LEU A 80 0.40 22.08 34.49
C LEU A 80 1.47 23.01 35.08
N HIS A 81 2.49 22.41 35.69
CA HIS A 81 3.67 23.12 36.14
C HIS A 81 4.38 23.85 34.99
N GLY A 82 4.81 25.09 35.23
CA GLY A 82 5.51 25.95 34.29
C GLY A 82 4.62 26.51 33.19
N MET A 83 3.30 26.52 33.38
CA MET A 83 2.32 26.93 32.38
C MET A 83 1.11 27.62 33.01
N GLY A 84 0.48 26.98 34.01
CA GLY A 84 -0.80 27.45 34.56
C GLY A 84 -0.68 28.44 35.71
N GLU A 85 0.51 28.64 36.28
CA GLU A 85 0.72 29.44 37.49
C GLU A 85 0.23 30.89 37.31
N GLY A 86 0.52 31.52 36.17
CA GLY A 86 0.09 32.90 35.90
C GLY A 86 -1.44 33.11 35.96
N LEU A 87 -2.22 32.08 35.62
CA LEU A 87 -3.69 32.10 35.77
C LEU A 87 -4.11 31.81 37.22
N TYR A 88 -3.54 30.77 37.84
CA TYR A 88 -4.03 30.24 39.10
C TYR A 88 -3.51 30.96 40.35
N ASP A 89 -2.43 31.73 40.24
CA ASP A 89 -2.00 32.66 41.29
C ASP A 89 -3.07 33.73 41.58
N GLN A 90 -3.89 34.07 40.58
CA GLN A 90 -5.06 34.97 40.72
C GLN A 90 -6.23 34.31 41.47
N ILE A 91 -6.19 33.00 41.71
CA ILE A 91 -7.26 32.22 42.35
C ILE A 91 -6.85 31.80 43.76
N VAL A 92 -5.70 31.14 43.92
CA VAL A 92 -5.26 30.59 45.21
C VAL A 92 -5.00 31.72 46.23
N GLY A 93 -4.47 32.86 45.80
CA GLY A 93 -4.11 33.97 46.67
C GLY A 93 -5.21 34.99 46.94
N HIS A 94 -6.38 34.89 46.29
CA HIS A 94 -7.39 35.95 46.31
C HIS A 94 -8.57 35.62 47.25
N PRO A 95 -8.84 36.38 48.32
CA PRO A 95 -9.83 36.03 49.34
C PRO A 95 -11.25 35.79 48.81
N GLU A 96 -11.69 36.59 47.83
CA GLU A 96 -13.04 36.52 47.26
C GLU A 96 -13.25 35.36 46.27
N HIS A 97 -12.15 34.78 45.77
CA HIS A 97 -12.16 33.80 44.70
C HIS A 97 -11.37 32.53 45.05
N HIS A 98 -10.99 32.38 46.33
CA HIS A 98 -10.11 31.34 46.80
C HIS A 98 -10.65 29.95 46.45
N ARG A 99 -9.85 29.16 45.73
CA ARG A 99 -10.09 27.75 45.43
C ARG A 99 -8.77 26.98 45.52
N LEU A 100 -8.84 25.70 45.87
CA LEU A 100 -7.67 24.83 45.81
C LEU A 100 -7.25 24.59 44.34
N VAL A 101 -5.94 24.60 44.12
CA VAL A 101 -5.33 24.27 42.83
C VAL A 101 -4.24 23.23 43.04
N ARG A 102 -4.33 22.12 42.31
CA ARG A 102 -3.28 21.11 42.28
C ARG A 102 -2.44 21.25 41.01
N ILE A 103 -1.13 21.31 41.18
CA ILE A 103 -0.19 21.37 40.07
C ILE A 103 0.18 19.95 39.63
N TYR A 104 -0.05 19.62 38.36
CA TYR A 104 0.50 18.44 37.71
C TYR A 104 1.97 18.73 37.36
N ALA A 105 2.89 18.07 38.07
CA ALA A 105 4.33 18.32 37.97
C ALA A 105 5.05 17.12 37.32
N PRO A 106 5.44 17.19 36.03
CA PRO A 106 6.29 16.18 35.41
C PRO A 106 7.66 16.09 36.10
N VAL A 107 8.13 14.88 36.39
CA VAL A 107 9.46 14.63 36.99
C VAL A 107 10.18 13.57 36.17
N GLY A 108 11.40 13.87 35.72
CA GLY A 108 12.19 12.93 34.92
C GLY A 108 13.52 13.55 34.46
N SER A 109 14.36 12.73 33.82
CA SER A 109 15.58 13.21 33.18
C SER A 109 15.26 14.00 31.90
N HIS A 110 16.25 14.71 31.34
CA HIS A 110 16.09 15.39 30.05
C HIS A 110 15.65 14.43 28.94
N GLN A 111 16.24 13.23 28.88
CA GLN A 111 15.87 12.20 27.90
C GLN A 111 14.39 11.79 28.03
N THR A 112 13.92 11.53 29.25
CA THR A 112 12.53 11.14 29.49
C THR A 112 11.53 12.24 29.12
N LEU A 113 11.85 13.49 29.44
CA LEU A 113 10.96 14.63 29.19
C LEU A 113 10.87 14.96 27.69
N LEU A 114 11.99 14.90 26.96
CA LEU A 114 12.04 15.23 25.53
C LEU A 114 11.26 14.24 24.66
N ALA A 115 11.11 12.97 25.09
CA ALA A 115 10.44 11.93 24.31
C ALA A 115 8.98 12.25 23.93
N TYR A 116 8.27 13.03 24.75
CA TYR A 116 6.89 13.43 24.50
C TYR A 116 6.62 14.93 24.67
N LEU A 117 7.68 15.75 24.77
CA LEU A 117 7.56 17.19 24.99
C LEU A 117 6.77 17.89 23.89
N VAL A 118 6.94 17.48 22.62
CA VAL A 118 6.20 18.05 21.48
C VAL A 118 4.70 18.00 21.75
N ARG A 119 4.15 16.82 22.07
CA ARG A 119 2.72 16.66 22.41
C ARG A 119 2.29 17.60 23.53
N ARG A 120 3.12 17.74 24.57
CA ARG A 120 2.84 18.64 25.70
C ARG A 120 2.80 20.12 25.29
N LEU A 121 3.69 20.53 24.39
CA LEU A 121 3.68 21.87 23.81
C LEU A 121 2.41 22.09 22.97
N LEU A 122 1.94 21.07 22.25
CA LEU A 122 0.73 21.18 21.43
C LEU A 122 -0.55 21.40 22.24
N GLU A 123 -0.62 20.85 23.47
CA GLU A 123 -1.76 21.05 24.38
C GLU A 123 -2.09 22.55 24.58
N ASN A 124 -1.07 23.40 24.58
CA ASN A 124 -1.21 24.83 24.87
C ASN A 124 -0.75 25.74 23.71
N GLY A 125 -0.05 25.21 22.71
CA GLY A 125 0.57 25.96 21.61
C GLY A 125 -0.18 25.94 20.27
N ALA A 126 -1.25 25.15 20.12
CA ALA A 126 -2.06 25.18 18.89
C ALA A 126 -2.80 26.53 18.71
N ASN A 127 -3.13 26.93 17.46
CA ASN A 127 -3.78 28.23 17.18
C ASN A 127 -5.13 28.41 17.90
N SER A 128 -5.83 27.31 18.17
CA SER A 128 -7.11 27.30 18.88
C SER A 128 -6.97 27.22 20.41
N SER A 129 -5.75 27.08 20.93
CA SER A 129 -5.46 27.06 22.37
C SER A 129 -5.66 28.44 22.99
N PHE A 130 -6.22 28.47 24.20
CA PHE A 130 -6.37 29.71 24.97
C PHE A 130 -5.01 30.36 25.28
N VAL A 131 -4.00 29.56 25.64
CA VAL A 131 -2.66 30.06 26.01
C VAL A 131 -1.96 30.71 24.82
N ASN A 132 -2.13 30.17 23.60
CA ASN A 132 -1.60 30.82 22.39
C ASN A 132 -2.37 32.11 22.08
N ARG A 133 -3.71 32.09 22.19
CA ARG A 133 -4.55 33.26 21.87
C ARG A 133 -4.40 34.41 22.88
N ILE A 134 -4.15 34.16 24.16
CA ILE A 134 -3.98 35.22 25.18
C ILE A 134 -2.67 36.00 25.01
N VAL A 135 -1.65 35.38 24.41
CA VAL A 135 -0.37 36.06 24.12
C VAL A 135 -0.36 36.72 22.74
N ASP A 136 -1.36 36.47 21.88
CA ASP A 136 -1.52 37.14 20.59
C ASP A 136 -2.25 38.48 20.79
N GLU A 137 -1.49 39.57 20.75
CA GLU A 137 -2.00 40.95 20.93
C GLU A 137 -3.08 41.34 19.90
N ARG A 138 -3.24 40.59 18.81
CA ARG A 138 -4.27 40.81 17.80
C ARG A 138 -5.63 40.24 18.19
N VAL A 139 -5.72 39.36 19.19
CA VAL A 139 -6.95 38.72 19.63
C VAL A 139 -7.63 39.59 20.71
N PRO A 140 -8.81 40.19 20.45
CA PRO A 140 -9.48 41.00 21.46
C PRO A 140 -9.94 40.17 22.65
N VAL A 141 -9.92 40.74 23.87
CA VAL A 141 -10.42 40.08 25.08
C VAL A 141 -11.86 39.60 24.92
N ALA A 142 -12.70 40.38 24.22
CA ALA A 142 -14.09 40.00 23.91
C ALA A 142 -14.20 38.64 23.19
N GLU A 143 -13.20 38.29 22.37
CA GLU A 143 -13.15 37.01 21.65
C GLU A 143 -12.65 35.85 22.54
N LEU A 144 -11.86 36.16 23.57
CA LEU A 144 -11.37 35.17 24.57
C LEU A 144 -12.45 34.81 25.59
N ILE A 145 -13.36 35.73 25.89
CA ILE A 145 -14.45 35.56 26.87
C ILE A 145 -15.79 35.22 26.24
N ALA A 146 -15.85 35.03 24.92
CA ALA A 146 -17.08 34.67 24.23
C ALA A 146 -17.60 33.29 24.70
N ASP A 147 -18.91 33.18 24.92
CA ASP A 147 -19.52 31.96 25.46
C ASP A 147 -19.50 30.83 24.40
N PRO A 148 -18.79 29.72 24.67
CA PRO A 148 -18.76 28.59 23.76
C PRO A 148 -20.13 27.93 23.57
N VAL A 149 -21.07 28.08 24.50
CA VAL A 149 -22.43 27.54 24.39
C VAL A 149 -23.21 28.26 23.29
N GLU A 150 -23.17 29.60 23.26
CA GLU A 150 -23.81 30.40 22.21
C GLU A 150 -23.16 30.13 20.84
N GLN A 151 -21.83 30.07 20.80
CA GLN A 151 -21.09 29.75 19.57
C GLN A 151 -21.45 28.36 19.03
N ALA A 152 -21.50 27.34 19.91
CA ALA A 152 -21.89 25.99 19.50
C ALA A 152 -23.35 25.91 19.06
N ALA A 153 -24.25 26.64 19.73
CA ALA A 153 -25.66 26.71 19.35
C ALA A 153 -25.82 27.31 17.93
N ALA A 154 -25.07 28.35 17.60
CA ALA A 154 -25.06 28.95 16.26
C ALA A 154 -24.57 27.98 15.16
N LEU A 155 -23.67 27.06 15.50
CA LEU A 155 -23.13 26.05 14.58
C LEU A 155 -24.01 24.80 14.44
N GLY A 156 -25.01 24.63 15.30
CA GLY A 156 -25.97 23.53 15.23
C GLY A 156 -25.37 22.12 15.34
N GLY A 157 -24.18 21.96 15.92
CA GLY A 157 -23.49 20.66 16.04
C GLY A 157 -22.81 20.17 14.76
N SER A 158 -22.72 21.00 13.71
CA SER A 158 -22.04 20.64 12.45
C SER A 158 -20.56 20.30 12.64
N PRO A 159 -20.03 19.23 12.00
CA PRO A 159 -18.61 18.89 12.08
C PRO A 159 -17.73 19.98 11.46
N HIS A 160 -16.42 19.91 11.71
CA HIS A 160 -15.46 20.82 11.09
C HIS A 160 -15.35 20.56 9.58
N PRO A 161 -15.56 21.55 8.69
CA PRO A 161 -15.71 21.32 7.24
C PRO A 161 -14.44 20.82 6.56
N ARG A 162 -13.26 21.13 7.13
CA ARG A 162 -11.96 20.68 6.63
C ARG A 162 -11.45 19.35 7.22
N ILE A 163 -12.24 18.69 8.07
CA ILE A 163 -11.91 17.37 8.61
C ILE A 163 -12.92 16.38 8.01
N PRO A 164 -12.58 15.73 6.88
CA PRO A 164 -13.50 14.81 6.22
C PRO A 164 -13.69 13.57 7.09
N LEU A 165 -14.95 13.16 7.29
CA LEU A 165 -15.27 11.88 7.93
C LEU A 165 -14.48 10.73 7.28
N PRO A 166 -14.13 9.65 8.01
CA PRO A 166 -13.35 8.55 7.44
C PRO A 166 -13.95 7.98 6.15
N ARG A 167 -15.28 7.87 6.06
CA ARG A 167 -16.01 7.43 4.86
C ARG A 167 -15.82 8.36 3.64
N ALA A 168 -15.61 9.65 3.88
CA ALA A 168 -15.53 10.71 2.86
C ALA A 168 -14.07 11.12 2.54
N LEU A 169 -13.09 10.32 2.95
CA LEU A 169 -11.66 10.66 2.85
C LEU A 169 -11.18 11.00 1.42
N TYR A 170 -11.83 10.42 0.41
CA TYR A 170 -11.46 10.59 -1.01
C TYR A 170 -12.41 11.50 -1.79
N GLY A 171 -13.24 12.28 -1.09
CA GLY A 171 -14.18 13.24 -1.70
C GLY A 171 -15.14 12.59 -2.69
N ASP A 172 -15.34 13.24 -3.83
CA ASP A 172 -16.31 12.83 -4.85
C ASP A 172 -15.82 11.67 -5.74
N GLU A 173 -14.53 11.30 -5.68
CA GLU A 173 -13.99 10.21 -6.49
C GLU A 173 -14.61 8.86 -6.07
N ARG A 174 -14.61 8.57 -4.77
CA ARG A 174 -15.13 7.34 -4.19
C ARG A 174 -15.33 7.44 -2.68
N ALA A 175 -16.19 6.57 -2.15
CA ALA A 175 -16.27 6.33 -0.71
C ALA A 175 -15.12 5.44 -0.23
N ASN A 176 -14.62 5.69 0.98
CA ASN A 176 -13.63 4.85 1.67
C ASN A 176 -14.30 3.58 2.25
N ALA A 177 -13.60 2.45 2.25
CA ALA A 177 -14.06 1.22 2.90
C ALA A 177 -14.24 1.41 4.43
N VAL A 178 -15.37 0.94 4.95
CA VAL A 178 -15.71 1.00 6.38
C VAL A 178 -14.99 -0.11 7.15
N GLY A 179 -14.44 0.23 8.32
CA GLY A 179 -13.88 -0.73 9.27
C GLY A 179 -14.83 -1.06 10.41
N LEU A 180 -14.36 -1.92 11.31
CA LEU A 180 -15.02 -2.29 12.56
C LEU A 180 -14.08 -1.91 13.70
N ASP A 181 -14.60 -1.18 14.70
CA ASP A 181 -13.81 -0.81 15.87
C ASP A 181 -13.61 -2.03 16.79
N LEU A 182 -12.42 -2.63 16.73
CA LEU A 182 -12.07 -3.76 17.59
C LEU A 182 -11.91 -3.39 19.07
N ALA A 183 -11.87 -2.10 19.43
CA ALA A 183 -11.96 -1.66 20.82
C ALA A 183 -13.40 -1.70 21.35
N SER A 184 -14.41 -1.67 20.48
CA SER A 184 -15.82 -1.85 20.84
C SER A 184 -16.11 -3.30 21.24
N GLU A 185 -16.63 -3.48 22.45
CA GLU A 185 -17.03 -4.80 22.94
C GLU A 185 -18.17 -5.41 22.11
N GLN A 186 -19.10 -4.57 21.66
CA GLN A 186 -20.21 -4.99 20.82
C GLN A 186 -19.71 -5.58 19.50
N GLU A 187 -18.77 -4.89 18.83
CA GLU A 187 -18.19 -5.36 17.58
C GLU A 187 -17.42 -6.67 17.78
N ARG A 188 -16.61 -6.77 18.85
CA ARG A 188 -15.91 -8.03 19.15
C ARG A 188 -16.86 -9.20 19.37
N ARG A 189 -17.98 -8.99 20.07
CA ARG A 189 -19.01 -10.04 20.26
C ARG A 189 -19.64 -10.46 18.93
N GLN A 190 -19.90 -9.51 18.03
CA GLN A 190 -20.49 -9.82 16.72
C GLN A 190 -19.53 -10.60 15.82
N ILE A 191 -18.22 -10.29 15.84
CA ILE A 191 -17.22 -11.08 15.12
C ILE A 191 -17.08 -12.48 15.74
N ALA A 192 -17.08 -12.59 17.07
CA ALA A 192 -17.05 -13.88 17.76
C ALA A 192 -18.26 -14.76 17.39
N HIS A 193 -19.46 -14.18 17.28
CA HIS A 193 -20.64 -14.90 16.79
C HIS A 193 -20.47 -15.33 15.33
N ALA A 194 -19.97 -14.46 14.44
CA ALA A 194 -19.70 -14.83 13.06
C ALA A 194 -18.68 -15.97 12.93
N LEU A 195 -17.65 -16.00 13.79
CA LEU A 195 -16.71 -17.12 13.90
C LEU A 195 -17.41 -18.41 14.32
N ALA A 196 -18.27 -18.37 15.35
CA ALA A 196 -19.03 -19.54 15.78
C ALA A 196 -19.97 -20.04 14.67
N ASP A 197 -20.69 -19.15 14.00
CA ASP A 197 -21.60 -19.46 12.89
C ASP A 197 -20.84 -20.06 11.70
N SER A 198 -19.63 -19.56 11.41
CA SER A 198 -18.81 -20.08 10.32
C SER A 198 -18.49 -21.57 10.48
N ARG A 199 -18.41 -22.09 11.72
CA ARG A 199 -18.15 -23.52 11.99
C ARG A 199 -19.33 -24.42 11.64
N GLN A 200 -20.53 -23.86 11.54
CA GLN A 200 -21.74 -24.58 11.17
C GLN A 200 -22.04 -24.46 9.67
N ARG A 201 -21.29 -23.63 8.93
CA ARG A 201 -21.48 -23.43 7.49
C ARG A 201 -20.69 -24.47 6.71
N ASN A 202 -21.36 -25.07 5.73
CA ASN A 202 -20.75 -25.98 4.76
C ASN A 202 -20.19 -25.19 3.58
N TYR A 203 -19.00 -24.61 3.75
CA TYR A 203 -18.32 -23.92 2.65
C TYR A 203 -17.90 -24.90 1.56
N LEU A 204 -18.14 -24.53 0.30
CA LEU A 204 -17.77 -25.30 -0.88
C LEU A 204 -17.24 -24.38 -1.97
N ALA A 205 -15.98 -24.60 -2.38
CA ALA A 205 -15.43 -24.03 -3.60
C ALA A 205 -15.49 -25.05 -4.74
N ARG A 206 -15.90 -24.62 -5.93
CA ARG A 206 -15.94 -25.48 -7.13
C ARG A 206 -15.90 -24.64 -8.39
N ALA A 207 -15.61 -25.27 -9.52
CA ALA A 207 -15.71 -24.62 -10.82
C ALA A 207 -17.14 -24.15 -11.13
N ASP A 208 -17.28 -22.95 -11.70
CA ASP A 208 -18.57 -22.45 -12.18
C ASP A 208 -19.01 -23.17 -13.47
N GLY A 209 -20.29 -23.53 -13.58
CA GLY A 209 -20.84 -24.16 -14.78
C GLY A 209 -22.27 -24.69 -14.64
N PRO A 210 -23.01 -24.87 -15.76
CA PRO A 210 -24.40 -25.32 -15.75
C PRO A 210 -24.57 -26.79 -15.32
N THR A 211 -23.54 -27.61 -15.52
CA THR A 211 -23.49 -28.99 -15.00
C THR A 211 -22.16 -29.16 -14.27
N PRO A 212 -22.07 -28.80 -12.98
CA PRO A 212 -20.81 -28.88 -12.26
C PRO A 212 -20.40 -30.35 -12.12
N THR A 213 -19.23 -30.69 -12.65
CA THR A 213 -18.60 -31.99 -12.43
C THR A 213 -18.21 -32.04 -10.95
N ILE A 214 -18.99 -32.70 -10.10
CA ILE A 214 -18.59 -32.89 -8.70
C ILE A 214 -17.56 -34.02 -8.68
N GLY A 215 -16.30 -33.66 -8.95
CA GLY A 215 -15.17 -34.55 -8.70
C GLY A 215 -15.00 -34.85 -7.20
N THR A 216 -13.89 -35.50 -6.84
CA THR A 216 -13.53 -35.75 -5.45
C THR A 216 -13.45 -34.44 -4.67
N ARG A 217 -14.21 -34.33 -3.58
CA ARG A 217 -14.14 -33.19 -2.67
C ARG A 217 -12.95 -33.36 -1.73
N LEU A 218 -12.05 -32.38 -1.74
CA LEU A 218 -10.92 -32.31 -0.84
C LEU A 218 -11.28 -31.42 0.35
N ALA A 219 -10.87 -31.80 1.55
CA ALA A 219 -11.04 -30.98 2.74
C ALA A 219 -10.08 -29.78 2.70
N VAL A 220 -10.58 -28.61 3.08
CA VAL A 220 -9.78 -27.42 3.36
C VAL A 220 -9.74 -27.27 4.88
N THR A 221 -8.57 -27.45 5.48
CA THR A 221 -8.37 -27.42 6.94
C THR A 221 -7.78 -26.09 7.39
N SER A 222 -8.02 -25.72 8.63
CA SER A 222 -7.42 -24.52 9.19
C SER A 222 -5.90 -24.70 9.36
N PRO A 223 -5.07 -23.71 8.99
CA PRO A 223 -3.63 -23.77 9.27
C PRO A 223 -3.30 -23.72 10.77
N ALA A 224 -4.24 -23.28 11.62
CA ALA A 224 -4.05 -23.19 13.06
C ALA A 224 -4.37 -24.52 13.78
N ASP A 225 -5.25 -25.34 13.20
CA ASP A 225 -5.64 -26.65 13.72
C ASP A 225 -6.06 -27.55 12.55
N ALA A 226 -5.24 -28.55 12.22
CA ALA A 226 -5.50 -29.46 11.11
C ALA A 226 -6.78 -30.30 11.29
N ASP A 227 -7.30 -30.41 12.52
CA ASP A 227 -8.57 -31.08 12.80
C ASP A 227 -9.80 -30.18 12.49
N ASP A 228 -9.62 -28.86 12.35
CA ASP A 228 -10.69 -27.93 11.97
C ASP A 228 -10.87 -27.92 10.45
N VAL A 229 -11.83 -28.71 9.96
CA VAL A 229 -12.26 -28.65 8.56
C VAL A 229 -13.10 -27.39 8.34
N VAL A 230 -12.55 -26.44 7.59
CA VAL A 230 -13.22 -25.17 7.25
C VAL A 230 -14.30 -25.37 6.20
N GLY A 231 -14.03 -26.23 5.22
CA GLY A 231 -14.94 -26.52 4.12
C GLY A 231 -14.33 -27.52 3.15
N HIS A 232 -14.84 -27.54 1.93
CA HIS A 232 -14.36 -28.44 0.89
C HIS A 232 -14.13 -27.72 -0.44
N VAL A 233 -13.20 -28.23 -1.23
CA VAL A 233 -12.97 -27.81 -2.61
C VAL A 233 -13.16 -28.98 -3.57
N ALA A 234 -13.87 -28.75 -4.67
CA ALA A 234 -13.84 -29.60 -5.84
C ALA A 234 -13.03 -28.88 -6.91
N GLU A 235 -11.79 -29.33 -7.10
CA GLU A 235 -10.87 -28.73 -8.08
C GLU A 235 -11.41 -28.89 -9.51
N ALA A 236 -11.18 -27.89 -10.35
CA ALA A 236 -11.56 -27.88 -11.75
C ALA A 236 -10.72 -28.90 -12.54
N GLY A 237 -11.40 -29.75 -13.32
CA GLY A 237 -10.75 -30.63 -14.28
C GLY A 237 -10.50 -29.94 -15.64
N GLU A 238 -9.79 -30.62 -16.53
CA GLU A 238 -9.52 -30.12 -17.90
C GLU A 238 -10.80 -29.75 -18.66
N ALA A 239 -11.86 -30.55 -18.51
CA ALA A 239 -13.16 -30.28 -19.12
C ALA A 239 -13.82 -29.01 -18.59
N ASP A 240 -13.70 -28.74 -17.28
CA ASP A 240 -14.23 -27.51 -16.67
C ASP A 240 -13.47 -26.28 -17.19
N VAL A 241 -12.14 -26.38 -17.29
CA VAL A 241 -11.29 -25.30 -17.85
C VAL A 241 -11.67 -25.02 -19.31
N ALA A 242 -11.78 -26.07 -20.14
CA ALA A 242 -12.14 -25.92 -21.55
C ALA A 242 -13.52 -25.26 -21.71
N ALA A 243 -14.53 -25.72 -20.95
CA ALA A 243 -15.87 -25.15 -20.97
C ALA A 243 -15.89 -23.69 -20.49
N ALA A 244 -15.08 -23.35 -19.50
CA ALA A 244 -15.01 -21.98 -19.00
C ALA A 244 -14.39 -21.01 -20.03
N LEU A 245 -13.35 -21.46 -20.72
CA LEU A 245 -12.72 -20.73 -21.82
C LEU A 245 -13.69 -20.49 -22.98
N ASP A 246 -14.49 -21.50 -23.36
CA ASP A 246 -15.50 -21.36 -24.42
C ASP A 246 -16.55 -20.31 -24.07
N ARG A 247 -17.08 -20.35 -22.84
CA ARG A 247 -18.08 -19.37 -22.38
C ARG A 247 -17.49 -17.96 -22.29
N ALA A 248 -16.28 -17.82 -21.74
CA ALA A 248 -15.62 -16.52 -21.63
C ALA A 248 -15.37 -15.91 -23.02
N ALA A 249 -14.91 -16.72 -23.97
CA ALA A 249 -14.68 -16.27 -25.35
C ALA A 249 -15.99 -15.88 -26.04
N ALA A 250 -17.06 -16.66 -25.88
CA ALA A 250 -18.36 -16.39 -26.47
C ALA A 250 -19.01 -15.11 -25.93
N ALA A 251 -18.82 -14.81 -24.64
CA ALA A 251 -19.42 -13.64 -23.98
C ALA A 251 -18.55 -12.37 -24.04
N ALA A 252 -17.29 -12.47 -24.48
CA ALA A 252 -16.32 -11.37 -24.45
C ALA A 252 -16.79 -10.10 -25.17
N ALA A 253 -17.35 -10.25 -26.38
CA ALA A 253 -17.79 -9.11 -27.17
C ALA A 253 -18.96 -8.37 -26.51
N ALA A 254 -19.92 -9.11 -25.94
CA ALA A 254 -21.08 -8.54 -25.27
C ALA A 254 -20.67 -7.76 -24.00
N TRP A 255 -19.74 -8.30 -23.21
CA TRP A 255 -19.24 -7.61 -22.01
C TRP A 255 -18.41 -6.37 -22.34
N ALA A 256 -17.56 -6.44 -23.36
CA ALA A 256 -16.80 -5.29 -23.83
C ALA A 256 -17.70 -4.16 -24.36
N ALA A 257 -18.82 -4.52 -25.02
CA ALA A 257 -19.81 -3.56 -25.52
C ALA A 257 -20.71 -2.97 -24.42
N ARG A 258 -20.84 -3.63 -23.27
CA ARG A 258 -21.61 -3.11 -22.13
C ARG A 258 -21.00 -1.79 -21.66
N PRO A 259 -21.77 -0.70 -21.50
CA PRO A 259 -21.21 0.60 -21.10
C PRO A 259 -20.39 0.53 -19.82
N ALA A 260 -19.28 1.28 -19.76
CA ALA A 260 -18.41 1.27 -18.59
C ALA A 260 -19.14 1.65 -17.30
N ALA A 261 -20.08 2.60 -17.37
CA ALA A 261 -20.92 2.99 -16.23
C ALA A 261 -21.69 1.80 -15.61
N GLU A 262 -22.20 0.88 -16.42
CA GLU A 262 -22.92 -0.30 -15.92
C GLU A 262 -21.97 -1.35 -15.32
N ARG A 263 -20.81 -1.57 -15.95
CA ARG A 263 -19.77 -2.45 -15.37
C ARG A 263 -19.29 -1.91 -14.02
N CYS A 264 -19.06 -0.59 -13.95
CA CYS A 264 -18.69 0.11 -12.73
C CYS A 264 -19.77 0.01 -11.66
N ALA A 265 -21.06 0.12 -12.03
CA ALA A 265 -22.16 -0.06 -11.09
C ALA A 265 -22.17 -1.46 -10.47
N CYS A 266 -21.87 -2.51 -11.24
CA CYS A 266 -21.73 -3.87 -10.70
C CYS A 266 -20.60 -3.95 -9.67
N LEU A 267 -19.45 -3.30 -9.93
CA LEU A 267 -18.33 -3.28 -8.97
C LEU A 267 -18.65 -2.46 -7.73
N MET A 268 -19.36 -1.34 -7.85
CA MET A 268 -19.82 -0.57 -6.70
C MET A 268 -20.78 -1.39 -5.83
N ASN A 269 -21.74 -2.10 -6.45
CA ASN A 269 -22.63 -3.01 -5.74
C ASN A 269 -21.87 -4.16 -5.07
N ALA A 270 -20.83 -4.69 -5.73
CA ALA A 270 -19.99 -5.73 -5.14
C ALA A 270 -19.25 -5.22 -3.90
N ALA A 271 -18.73 -4.00 -3.96
CA ALA A 271 -18.08 -3.35 -2.82
C ALA A 271 -19.04 -3.22 -1.63
N ASP A 272 -20.28 -2.79 -1.87
CA ASP A 272 -21.29 -2.65 -0.82
C ASP A 272 -21.72 -4.01 -0.24
N LEU A 273 -21.81 -5.05 -1.06
CA LEU A 273 -22.10 -6.42 -0.61
C LEU A 273 -20.94 -7.03 0.20
N ILE A 274 -19.69 -6.81 -0.20
CA ILE A 274 -18.50 -7.26 0.55
C ILE A 274 -18.45 -6.54 1.90
N GLU A 275 -18.71 -5.23 1.93
CA GLU A 275 -18.75 -4.42 3.16
C GLU A 275 -19.88 -4.89 4.10
N ALA A 276 -21.06 -5.21 3.57
CA ALA A 276 -22.18 -5.75 4.34
C ALA A 276 -21.90 -7.16 4.91
N GLU A 277 -21.08 -7.96 4.22
CA GLU A 277 -20.71 -9.33 4.60
C GLU A 277 -19.35 -9.38 5.32
N ALA A 278 -18.84 -8.23 5.80
CA ALA A 278 -17.50 -8.12 6.38
C ALA A 278 -17.26 -9.11 7.52
N ARG A 279 -18.21 -9.28 8.45
CA ARG A 279 -18.02 -10.17 9.62
C ARG A 279 -17.94 -11.66 9.21
N PRO A 280 -18.85 -12.20 8.38
CA PRO A 280 -18.68 -13.54 7.80
C PRO A 280 -17.38 -13.75 7.03
N LEU A 281 -16.96 -12.75 6.24
CA LEU A 281 -15.70 -12.82 5.48
C LEU A 281 -14.48 -12.81 6.39
N VAL A 282 -14.50 -11.98 7.44
CA VAL A 282 -13.47 -11.97 8.49
C VAL A 282 -13.37 -13.34 9.15
N ALA A 283 -14.50 -13.93 9.56
CA ALA A 283 -14.52 -15.25 10.18
C ALA A 283 -13.93 -16.34 9.27
N LEU A 284 -14.24 -16.31 7.97
CA LEU A 284 -13.70 -17.25 7.00
C LEU A 284 -12.19 -17.04 6.77
N ALA A 285 -11.73 -15.80 6.61
CA ALA A 285 -10.31 -15.49 6.45
C ALA A 285 -9.47 -15.89 7.68
N VAL A 286 -10.02 -15.73 8.89
CA VAL A 286 -9.39 -16.18 10.13
C VAL A 286 -9.19 -17.69 10.12
N ARG A 287 -10.23 -18.45 9.75
CA ARG A 287 -10.20 -19.92 9.78
C ARG A 287 -9.43 -20.54 8.63
N GLU A 288 -9.66 -20.08 7.40
CA GLU A 288 -9.08 -20.63 6.17
C GLU A 288 -7.62 -20.19 5.98
N ALA A 289 -7.33 -18.89 6.17
CA ALA A 289 -6.02 -18.32 5.87
C ALA A 289 -5.18 -18.01 7.12
N GLY A 290 -5.68 -18.34 8.32
CA GLY A 290 -4.95 -18.16 9.58
C GLY A 290 -4.73 -16.70 9.99
N LYS A 291 -5.55 -15.77 9.50
CA LYS A 291 -5.38 -14.32 9.74
C LYS A 291 -5.92 -13.89 11.10
N SER A 292 -5.25 -12.96 11.77
CA SER A 292 -5.84 -12.24 12.91
C SER A 292 -7.07 -11.43 12.47
N TRP A 293 -7.91 -11.04 13.43
CA TRP A 293 -9.15 -10.30 13.14
C TRP A 293 -8.87 -8.96 12.46
N ALA A 294 -7.84 -8.24 12.93
CA ALA A 294 -7.44 -6.96 12.35
C ALA A 294 -6.95 -7.13 10.90
N ASN A 295 -6.19 -8.19 10.62
CA ASN A 295 -5.67 -8.45 9.28
C ASN A 295 -6.74 -8.91 8.30
N ALA A 296 -7.66 -9.75 8.75
CA ALA A 296 -8.81 -10.16 7.98
C ALA A 296 -9.73 -8.98 7.65
N LEU A 297 -9.97 -8.07 8.62
CA LEU A 297 -10.75 -6.87 8.41
C LEU A 297 -10.06 -5.90 7.43
N ALA A 298 -8.77 -5.66 7.59
CA ALA A 298 -7.99 -4.83 6.68
C ALA A 298 -8.07 -5.36 5.24
N GLU A 299 -8.06 -6.69 5.07
CA GLU A 299 -8.18 -7.32 3.77
C GLU A 299 -9.58 -7.16 3.15
N VAL A 300 -10.64 -7.29 3.93
CA VAL A 300 -12.01 -6.99 3.47
C VAL A 300 -12.09 -5.54 2.98
N ARG A 301 -11.52 -4.60 3.73
CA ARG A 301 -11.48 -3.18 3.34
C ARG A 301 -10.70 -2.97 2.04
N GLU A 302 -9.55 -3.62 1.89
CA GLU A 302 -8.74 -3.52 0.69
C GLU A 302 -9.48 -4.07 -0.55
N ALA A 303 -10.24 -5.17 -0.42
CA ALA A 303 -11.09 -5.69 -1.48
C ALA A 303 -12.19 -4.70 -1.90
N VAL A 304 -12.85 -4.07 -0.92
CA VAL A 304 -13.87 -3.02 -1.14
C VAL A 304 -13.25 -1.82 -1.84
N ASP A 305 -12.08 -1.37 -1.39
CA ASP A 305 -11.39 -0.23 -1.99
C ASP A 305 -10.96 -0.52 -3.43
N PHE A 306 -10.49 -1.72 -3.76
CA PHE A 306 -10.18 -2.09 -5.14
C PHE A 306 -11.41 -2.00 -6.05
N CYS A 307 -12.55 -2.54 -5.63
CA CYS A 307 -13.79 -2.46 -6.39
C CYS A 307 -14.20 -1.00 -6.65
N ARG A 308 -14.20 -0.16 -5.61
CA ARG A 308 -14.58 1.27 -5.72
C ARG A 308 -13.58 2.07 -6.54
N TYR A 309 -12.28 1.84 -6.32
CA TYR A 309 -11.22 2.55 -7.03
C TYR A 309 -11.25 2.25 -8.52
N TYR A 310 -11.27 0.97 -8.92
CA TYR A 310 -11.28 0.62 -10.33
C TYR A 310 -12.59 1.00 -11.04
N ALA A 311 -13.73 0.97 -10.34
CA ALA A 311 -14.97 1.54 -10.86
C ALA A 311 -14.86 3.04 -11.13
N ALA A 312 -14.27 3.81 -10.19
CA ALA A 312 -14.04 5.25 -10.38
C ALA A 312 -13.11 5.52 -11.57
N ARG A 313 -11.99 4.77 -11.68
CA ARG A 313 -11.00 4.94 -12.76
C ARG A 313 -11.54 4.54 -14.14
N ALA A 314 -12.43 3.55 -14.22
CA ALA A 314 -13.00 3.07 -15.49
C ALA A 314 -14.24 3.83 -15.93
N ARG A 315 -14.84 4.69 -15.08
CA ARG A 315 -16.15 5.31 -15.34
C ARG A 315 -16.23 6.04 -16.69
N ALA A 316 -15.13 6.63 -17.14
CA ALA A 316 -15.05 7.37 -18.40
C ALA A 316 -14.54 6.52 -19.60
N PHE A 317 -14.32 5.22 -19.43
CA PHE A 317 -13.87 4.36 -20.52
C PHE A 317 -14.98 4.16 -21.55
N ASP A 318 -14.57 4.13 -22.81
CA ASP A 318 -15.42 3.86 -23.96
C ASP A 318 -14.81 2.74 -24.81
N ALA A 319 -15.64 1.89 -25.41
CA ALA A 319 -15.17 0.69 -26.12
C ALA A 319 -14.31 1.00 -27.35
N ALA A 320 -14.48 2.17 -27.99
CA ALA A 320 -13.68 2.56 -29.14
C ALA A 320 -12.28 3.04 -28.75
N SER A 321 -12.17 3.80 -27.66
CA SER A 321 -10.89 4.35 -27.17
C SER A 321 -10.16 3.43 -26.18
N HIS A 322 -10.89 2.56 -25.50
CA HIS A 322 -10.41 1.63 -24.48
C HIS A 322 -10.88 0.19 -24.81
N PRO A 323 -10.48 -0.37 -25.97
CA PRO A 323 -10.92 -1.71 -26.35
C PRO A 323 -10.33 -2.77 -25.38
N ALA A 324 -11.21 -3.57 -24.77
CA ALA A 324 -10.83 -4.69 -23.91
C ALA A 324 -9.93 -5.70 -24.64
N LEU A 325 -9.09 -6.43 -23.90
CA LEU A 325 -8.22 -7.51 -24.41
C LEU A 325 -9.01 -8.73 -24.89
N GLY A 326 -9.99 -9.15 -24.09
CA GLY A 326 -10.65 -10.47 -24.19
C GLY A 326 -10.56 -11.21 -22.85
N PRO A 327 -10.74 -12.54 -22.81
CA PRO A 327 -10.63 -13.30 -21.56
C PRO A 327 -9.28 -13.09 -20.85
N VAL A 328 -9.31 -12.78 -19.55
CA VAL A 328 -8.12 -12.57 -18.72
C VAL A 328 -8.08 -13.63 -17.62
N ALA A 329 -6.93 -14.29 -17.46
CA ALA A 329 -6.69 -15.20 -16.35
C ALA A 329 -6.19 -14.41 -15.13
N CYS A 330 -6.89 -14.51 -14.00
CA CYS A 330 -6.48 -13.91 -12.73
C CYS A 330 -6.03 -15.02 -11.78
N ILE A 331 -4.72 -15.09 -11.54
CA ILE A 331 -4.07 -16.09 -10.69
C ILE A 331 -3.58 -15.38 -9.43
N SER A 332 -4.20 -15.71 -8.29
CA SER A 332 -4.06 -14.97 -7.03
C SER A 332 -3.43 -15.84 -5.92
N PRO A 333 -2.77 -15.22 -4.92
CA PRO A 333 -2.02 -15.92 -3.90
C PRO A 333 -2.90 -16.22 -2.68
N TRP A 334 -2.43 -17.10 -1.80
CA TRP A 334 -3.12 -17.49 -0.57
C TRP A 334 -2.99 -16.46 0.56
N ASN A 335 -2.03 -15.55 0.49
CA ASN A 335 -1.69 -14.67 1.62
C ASN A 335 -2.54 -13.40 1.69
N PHE A 336 -3.19 -13.03 0.58
CA PHE A 336 -4.29 -12.06 0.51
C PHE A 336 -5.39 -12.65 -0.37
N PRO A 337 -6.06 -13.71 0.13
CA PRO A 337 -6.93 -14.56 -0.67
C PRO A 337 -8.26 -13.88 -1.07
N LEU A 338 -8.60 -12.76 -0.43
CA LEU A 338 -9.74 -11.92 -0.78
C LEU A 338 -9.30 -10.63 -1.49
N ALA A 339 -8.36 -9.86 -0.93
CA ALA A 339 -8.03 -8.53 -1.45
C ALA A 339 -7.37 -8.58 -2.82
N ILE A 340 -6.28 -9.35 -2.98
CA ILE A 340 -5.58 -9.45 -4.25
C ILE A 340 -6.44 -10.18 -5.29
N PHE A 341 -7.19 -11.21 -4.86
CA PHE A 341 -8.20 -11.88 -5.69
C PHE A 341 -9.20 -10.86 -6.27
N CYS A 342 -9.88 -10.10 -5.41
CA CYS A 342 -10.85 -9.09 -5.82
C CYS A 342 -10.20 -7.98 -6.63
N GLY A 343 -8.99 -7.55 -6.29
CA GLY A 343 -8.25 -6.50 -7.01
C GLY A 343 -7.97 -6.88 -8.46
N GLN A 344 -7.43 -8.08 -8.71
CA GLN A 344 -7.19 -8.59 -10.06
C GLN A 344 -8.49 -8.75 -10.84
N VAL A 345 -9.50 -9.38 -10.25
CA VAL A 345 -10.80 -9.64 -10.86
C VAL A 345 -11.52 -8.33 -11.20
N ALA A 346 -11.63 -7.40 -10.26
CA ALA A 346 -12.30 -6.12 -10.44
C ALA A 346 -11.63 -5.27 -11.52
N ALA A 347 -10.29 -5.26 -11.58
CA ALA A 347 -9.57 -4.53 -12.62
C ALA A 347 -9.88 -5.05 -14.03
N ALA A 348 -9.84 -6.37 -14.23
CA ALA A 348 -10.14 -6.99 -15.51
C ALA A 348 -11.59 -6.75 -15.94
N LEU A 349 -12.54 -6.91 -15.02
CA LEU A 349 -13.96 -6.63 -15.25
C LEU A 349 -14.21 -5.17 -15.60
N ALA A 350 -13.60 -4.22 -14.87
CA ALA A 350 -13.72 -2.78 -15.12
C ALA A 350 -13.24 -2.41 -16.53
N ALA A 351 -12.12 -2.99 -16.95
CA ALA A 351 -11.55 -2.82 -18.30
C ALA A 351 -12.34 -3.56 -19.40
N GLY A 352 -13.44 -4.25 -19.08
CA GLY A 352 -14.33 -4.89 -20.06
C GLY A 352 -13.90 -6.30 -20.47
N ASN A 353 -13.07 -6.97 -19.67
CA ASN A 353 -12.59 -8.32 -19.93
C ASN A 353 -13.39 -9.36 -19.12
N PRO A 354 -13.81 -10.48 -19.73
CA PRO A 354 -14.20 -11.68 -18.98
C PRO A 354 -13.02 -12.22 -18.17
N VAL A 355 -13.30 -12.85 -17.04
CA VAL A 355 -12.31 -13.29 -16.06
C VAL A 355 -12.42 -14.78 -15.78
N LEU A 356 -11.27 -15.45 -15.86
CA LEU A 356 -11.04 -16.82 -15.43
C LEU A 356 -10.23 -16.75 -14.13
N ALA A 357 -10.90 -16.89 -12.99
CA ALA A 357 -10.34 -16.65 -11.67
C ALA A 357 -9.81 -17.95 -11.05
N LYS A 358 -8.48 -18.08 -10.95
CA LYS A 358 -7.80 -19.21 -10.31
C LYS A 358 -7.24 -18.75 -8.94
N PRO A 359 -7.89 -19.09 -7.82
CA PRO A 359 -7.33 -18.82 -6.50
C PRO A 359 -6.19 -19.79 -6.15
N ALA A 360 -5.36 -19.44 -5.18
CA ALA A 360 -4.42 -20.38 -4.58
C ALA A 360 -5.18 -21.58 -3.96
N GLU A 361 -4.57 -22.76 -4.05
CA GLU A 361 -5.16 -24.02 -3.58
C GLU A 361 -5.35 -24.08 -2.07
N GLN A 362 -4.62 -23.27 -1.29
CA GLN A 362 -4.77 -23.17 0.16
C GLN A 362 -6.04 -22.42 0.58
N THR A 363 -6.54 -21.49 -0.24
CA THR A 363 -7.63 -20.56 0.13
C THR A 363 -8.75 -20.46 -0.91
N PRO A 364 -9.35 -21.57 -1.35
CA PRO A 364 -10.36 -21.55 -2.41
C PRO A 364 -11.75 -21.10 -1.92
N LEU A 365 -12.09 -21.24 -0.63
CA LEU A 365 -13.42 -21.00 -0.09
C LEU A 365 -13.76 -19.51 -0.05
N ILE A 366 -12.84 -18.67 0.43
CA ILE A 366 -13.04 -17.22 0.45
C ILE A 366 -13.13 -16.63 -0.97
N ALA A 367 -12.38 -17.19 -1.92
CA ALA A 367 -12.51 -16.84 -3.33
C ALA A 367 -13.89 -17.21 -3.88
N ALA A 368 -14.44 -18.36 -3.51
CA ALA A 368 -15.79 -18.76 -3.88
C ALA A 368 -16.87 -17.83 -3.29
N GLU A 369 -16.71 -17.41 -2.03
CA GLU A 369 -17.60 -16.41 -1.42
C GLU A 369 -17.50 -15.04 -2.13
N ALA A 370 -16.29 -14.61 -2.51
CA ALA A 370 -16.10 -13.38 -3.27
C ALA A 370 -16.81 -13.43 -4.63
N VAL A 371 -16.66 -14.53 -5.38
CA VAL A 371 -17.34 -14.74 -6.67
C VAL A 371 -18.85 -14.77 -6.50
N ARG A 372 -19.37 -15.43 -5.45
CA ARG A 372 -20.79 -15.42 -5.12
C ARG A 372 -21.32 -14.00 -4.91
N LEU A 373 -20.58 -13.14 -4.21
CA LEU A 373 -20.95 -11.74 -3.99
C LEU A 373 -20.87 -10.91 -5.29
N LEU A 374 -19.86 -11.14 -6.13
CA LEU A 374 -19.73 -10.49 -7.44
C LEU A 374 -20.88 -10.87 -8.38
N HIS A 375 -21.34 -12.12 -8.37
CA HIS A 375 -22.53 -12.53 -9.10
C HIS A 375 -23.80 -11.88 -8.57
N ARG A 376 -23.99 -11.84 -7.24
CA ARG A 376 -25.10 -11.11 -6.61
C ARG A 376 -25.10 -9.62 -6.97
N ALA A 377 -23.94 -9.04 -7.22
CA ALA A 377 -23.78 -7.65 -7.62
C ALA A 377 -24.15 -7.36 -9.10
N GLY A 378 -24.41 -8.40 -9.89
CA GLY A 378 -24.81 -8.30 -11.29
C GLY A 378 -23.73 -8.65 -12.31
N ILE A 379 -22.60 -9.22 -11.89
CA ILE A 379 -21.61 -9.80 -12.81
C ILE A 379 -22.12 -11.14 -13.33
N PRO A 380 -22.30 -11.34 -14.65
CA PRO A 380 -22.83 -12.60 -15.18
C PRO A 380 -21.87 -13.78 -14.98
N ALA A 381 -22.42 -15.00 -14.91
CA ALA A 381 -21.67 -16.24 -14.67
C ALA A 381 -20.74 -16.63 -15.82
N GLU A 382 -21.04 -16.21 -17.04
CA GLU A 382 -20.19 -16.38 -18.21
C GLU A 382 -19.04 -15.36 -18.25
N ILE A 383 -19.15 -14.26 -17.50
CA ILE A 383 -18.16 -13.18 -17.45
C ILE A 383 -17.15 -13.37 -16.33
N LEU A 384 -17.54 -13.90 -15.18
CA LEU A 384 -16.63 -14.24 -14.09
C LEU A 384 -16.80 -15.72 -13.77
N GLN A 385 -15.71 -16.48 -13.86
CA GLN A 385 -15.74 -17.93 -13.67
C GLN A 385 -14.62 -18.35 -12.72
N LEU A 386 -14.98 -18.94 -11.59
CA LEU A 386 -14.05 -19.52 -10.63
C LEU A 386 -13.55 -20.88 -11.15
N LEU A 387 -12.24 -21.09 -11.07
CA LEU A 387 -11.56 -22.34 -11.42
C LEU A 387 -10.58 -22.71 -10.29
N PRO A 388 -11.08 -23.26 -9.16
CA PRO A 388 -10.19 -23.68 -8.08
C PRO A 388 -9.38 -24.90 -8.52
N GLY A 389 -8.13 -25.03 -8.09
CA GLY A 389 -7.28 -26.18 -8.41
C GLY A 389 -5.81 -25.87 -8.30
N ARG A 390 -4.95 -26.79 -8.72
CA ARG A 390 -3.49 -26.63 -8.63
C ARG A 390 -2.93 -25.69 -9.71
N GLY A 391 -1.78 -25.07 -9.41
CA GLY A 391 -1.11 -24.17 -10.34
C GLY A 391 -0.58 -24.89 -11.58
N GLU A 392 0.01 -26.06 -11.37
CA GLU A 392 0.62 -26.92 -12.39
C GLU A 392 -0.38 -27.57 -13.36
N THR A 393 -1.67 -27.60 -13.00
CA THR A 393 -2.75 -28.11 -13.86
C THR A 393 -3.63 -26.98 -14.37
N VAL A 394 -4.50 -26.44 -13.52
CA VAL A 394 -5.51 -25.43 -13.89
C VAL A 394 -4.83 -24.12 -14.31
N GLY A 395 -3.86 -23.63 -13.53
CA GLY A 395 -3.14 -22.40 -13.84
C GLY A 395 -2.35 -22.51 -15.16
N ALA A 396 -1.60 -23.60 -15.34
CA ALA A 396 -0.83 -23.85 -16.54
C ALA A 396 -1.71 -23.98 -17.80
N ALA A 397 -2.85 -24.67 -17.69
CA ALA A 397 -3.81 -24.81 -18.80
C ALA A 397 -4.37 -23.46 -19.25
N LEU A 398 -4.74 -22.59 -18.30
CA LEU A 398 -5.22 -21.24 -18.60
C LEU A 398 -4.14 -20.39 -19.30
N VAL A 399 -2.90 -20.46 -18.82
CA VAL A 399 -1.79 -19.67 -19.39
C VAL A 399 -1.43 -20.15 -20.80
N ALA A 400 -1.54 -21.45 -21.08
CA ALA A 400 -1.22 -22.02 -22.38
C ALA A 400 -2.30 -21.78 -23.45
N ASP A 401 -3.55 -21.54 -23.07
CA ASP A 401 -4.66 -21.44 -24.03
C ASP A 401 -4.62 -20.11 -24.83
N PRO A 402 -4.80 -20.15 -26.17
CA PRO A 402 -4.75 -18.96 -27.02
C PRO A 402 -5.95 -18.02 -26.85
N ARG A 403 -7.06 -18.47 -26.24
CA ARG A 403 -8.23 -17.61 -25.96
C ARG A 403 -7.96 -16.65 -24.80
N VAL A 404 -6.98 -16.94 -23.93
CA VAL A 404 -6.56 -16.04 -22.85
C VAL A 404 -5.70 -14.90 -23.42
N ARG A 405 -6.23 -13.68 -23.31
CA ARG A 405 -5.68 -12.45 -23.89
C ARG A 405 -4.94 -11.57 -22.88
N GLY A 406 -4.87 -11.97 -21.61
CA GLY A 406 -4.06 -11.34 -20.57
C GLY A 406 -3.94 -12.23 -19.34
N VAL A 407 -2.85 -12.07 -18.58
CA VAL A 407 -2.61 -12.79 -17.32
C VAL A 407 -2.26 -11.79 -16.24
N LEU A 408 -3.03 -11.81 -15.15
CA LEU A 408 -2.70 -11.16 -13.89
C LEU A 408 -2.23 -12.24 -12.93
N PHE A 409 -0.98 -12.15 -12.49
CA PHE A 409 -0.37 -13.11 -11.57
C PHE A 409 0.16 -12.39 -10.34
N THR A 410 -0.11 -12.97 -9.18
CA THR A 410 0.59 -12.59 -7.96
C THR A 410 1.02 -13.85 -7.21
N GLY A 411 2.32 -13.97 -6.93
CA GLY A 411 2.92 -15.16 -6.34
C GLY A 411 4.45 -15.14 -6.38
N SER A 412 5.10 -16.30 -6.45
CA SER A 412 6.57 -16.37 -6.43
C SER A 412 7.20 -15.92 -7.75
N THR A 413 8.43 -15.41 -7.66
CA THR A 413 9.22 -15.01 -8.84
C THR A 413 9.49 -16.21 -9.76
N GLU A 414 9.67 -17.41 -9.20
CA GLU A 414 9.87 -18.65 -9.95
C GLU A 414 8.66 -18.99 -10.82
N VAL A 415 7.45 -18.94 -10.26
CA VAL A 415 6.21 -19.23 -11.01
C VAL A 415 5.95 -18.14 -12.06
N ALA A 416 6.20 -16.86 -11.73
CA ALA A 416 6.06 -15.78 -12.72
C ALA A 416 6.99 -15.99 -13.93
N ARG A 417 8.22 -16.47 -13.72
CA ARG A 417 9.16 -16.81 -14.81
C ARG A 417 8.64 -17.99 -15.65
N LEU A 418 8.06 -19.02 -15.02
CA LEU A 418 7.43 -20.12 -15.75
C LEU A 418 6.26 -19.63 -16.61
N ILE A 419 5.37 -18.80 -16.06
CA ILE A 419 4.26 -18.18 -16.81
C ILE A 419 4.80 -17.38 -18.00
N ASN A 420 5.81 -16.54 -17.79
CA ASN A 420 6.40 -15.74 -18.85
C ASN A 420 7.01 -16.58 -19.98
N ARG A 421 7.71 -17.67 -19.66
CA ARG A 421 8.23 -18.62 -20.67
C ARG A 421 7.10 -19.27 -21.45
N ARG A 422 6.04 -19.74 -20.78
CA ARG A 422 4.88 -20.33 -21.45
C ARG A 422 4.17 -19.34 -22.37
N LEU A 423 4.01 -18.09 -21.94
CA LEU A 423 3.42 -17.04 -22.79
C LEU A 423 4.31 -16.72 -24.00
N ALA A 424 5.63 -16.71 -23.83
CA ALA A 424 6.58 -16.51 -24.91
C ALA A 424 6.62 -17.69 -25.91
N GLU A 425 6.54 -18.93 -25.43
CA GLU A 425 6.43 -20.15 -26.26
C GLU A 425 5.15 -20.15 -27.10
N ARG A 426 4.03 -19.67 -26.52
CA ARG A 426 2.75 -19.56 -27.21
C ARG A 426 2.76 -18.50 -28.33
N GLY A 427 3.56 -17.45 -28.17
CA GLY A 427 3.59 -16.31 -29.08
C GLY A 427 2.42 -15.33 -28.92
N GLY A 428 2.48 -14.26 -29.70
CA GLY A 428 1.56 -13.13 -29.63
C GLY A 428 1.86 -12.11 -28.53
N ASP A 429 1.19 -10.96 -28.58
CA ASP A 429 1.35 -9.90 -27.59
C ASP A 429 0.32 -10.05 -26.45
N VAL A 430 0.57 -10.98 -25.53
CA VAL A 430 -0.29 -11.19 -24.36
C VAL A 430 0.28 -10.51 -23.12
N PRO A 431 -0.41 -9.51 -22.55
CA PRO A 431 0.02 -8.86 -21.33
C PRO A 431 0.14 -9.82 -20.15
N LEU A 432 1.31 -9.83 -19.52
CA LEU A 432 1.52 -10.34 -18.18
C LEU A 432 1.71 -9.15 -17.24
N ILE A 433 0.89 -9.08 -16.19
CA ILE A 433 1.20 -8.31 -14.98
C ILE A 433 1.56 -9.33 -13.91
N ALA A 434 2.81 -9.35 -13.49
CA ALA A 434 3.29 -10.23 -12.44
C ALA A 434 3.80 -9.40 -11.27
N GLU A 435 3.10 -9.49 -10.15
CA GLU A 435 3.54 -8.96 -8.86
C GLU A 435 4.12 -10.12 -8.04
N THR A 436 5.33 -9.96 -7.52
CA THR A 436 6.09 -11.07 -6.92
C THR A 436 6.73 -10.67 -5.59
N GLY A 437 7.67 -11.47 -5.10
CA GLY A 437 8.25 -11.32 -3.77
C GLY A 437 9.13 -10.08 -3.55
N GLY A 438 9.66 -9.95 -2.35
CA GLY A 438 10.52 -8.84 -1.96
C GLY A 438 11.54 -9.22 -0.88
N GLN A 439 12.75 -8.68 -1.00
CA GLN A 439 13.75 -8.70 0.08
C GLN A 439 13.76 -7.34 0.80
N ASN A 440 12.63 -7.00 1.41
CA ASN A 440 12.35 -5.66 1.92
C ASN A 440 13.26 -5.29 3.09
N ALA A 441 13.76 -4.06 3.10
CA ALA A 441 14.67 -3.56 4.12
C ALA A 441 14.13 -2.31 4.83
N MET A 442 14.50 -2.12 6.10
CA MET A 442 14.26 -0.90 6.85
C MET A 442 15.59 -0.34 7.36
N ILE A 443 15.91 0.90 7.00
CA ILE A 443 17.12 1.58 7.46
C ILE A 443 16.76 2.47 8.65
N VAL A 444 17.48 2.32 9.76
CA VAL A 444 17.27 3.09 10.99
C VAL A 444 18.58 3.76 11.39
N ASP A 445 18.56 5.08 11.42
CA ASP A 445 19.70 5.88 11.89
C ASP A 445 19.57 6.24 13.38
N SER A 446 20.64 6.79 13.95
CA SER A 446 20.70 7.14 15.38
C SER A 446 19.76 8.26 15.81
N THR A 447 19.03 8.90 14.88
CA THR A 447 18.09 9.99 15.18
C THR A 447 16.66 9.51 15.35
N ALA A 448 16.39 8.26 14.94
CA ALA A 448 15.10 7.62 15.12
C ALA A 448 14.75 7.44 16.61
N LEU A 449 13.47 7.40 16.92
CA LEU A 449 12.97 7.04 18.25
C LEU A 449 12.89 5.51 18.38
N PRO A 450 13.67 4.86 19.26
CA PRO A 450 13.68 3.40 19.38
C PRO A 450 12.30 2.77 19.56
N GLU A 451 11.42 3.38 20.36
CA GLU A 451 10.07 2.85 20.61
C GLU A 451 9.20 2.82 19.35
N GLN A 452 9.29 3.86 18.51
CA GLN A 452 8.58 3.89 17.21
C GLN A 452 9.15 2.83 16.27
N VAL A 453 10.49 2.73 16.20
CA VAL A 453 11.18 1.74 15.37
C VAL A 453 10.75 0.34 15.76
N VAL A 454 10.78 -0.01 17.04
CA VAL A 454 10.43 -1.35 17.52
C VAL A 454 8.98 -1.69 17.20
N ALA A 455 8.04 -0.77 17.44
CA ALA A 455 6.63 -0.98 17.09
C ALA A 455 6.44 -1.22 15.59
N ASP A 456 7.07 -0.41 14.74
CA ASP A 456 6.97 -0.53 13.29
C ASP A 456 7.69 -1.76 12.74
N VAL A 457 8.79 -2.19 13.35
CA VAL A 457 9.51 -3.44 13.02
C VAL A 457 8.66 -4.65 13.38
N LEU A 458 8.06 -4.69 14.58
CA LEU A 458 7.20 -5.80 14.98
C LEU A 458 6.03 -5.97 14.02
N ALA A 459 5.33 -4.86 13.73
CA ALA A 459 4.25 -4.85 12.76
C ALA A 459 4.74 -5.29 11.37
N SER A 460 5.86 -4.76 10.88
CA SER A 460 6.32 -5.05 9.53
C SER A 460 6.85 -6.47 9.34
N SER A 461 7.45 -7.09 10.37
CA SER A 461 8.10 -8.41 10.24
C SER A 461 7.24 -9.58 10.68
N PHE A 462 6.38 -9.41 11.69
CA PHE A 462 5.69 -10.53 12.34
C PHE A 462 4.17 -10.50 12.18
N ASP A 463 3.58 -9.36 11.78
CA ASP A 463 2.17 -9.32 11.40
C ASP A 463 1.87 -10.36 10.31
N SER A 464 0.72 -11.04 10.43
CA SER A 464 0.33 -12.14 9.52
C SER A 464 1.41 -13.24 9.43
N ALA A 465 2.14 -13.47 10.52
CA ALA A 465 3.31 -14.36 10.57
C ALA A 465 4.37 -14.03 9.49
N GLY A 466 4.54 -12.74 9.15
CA GLY A 466 5.48 -12.31 8.11
C GLY A 466 5.11 -12.76 6.69
N GLN A 467 3.89 -13.24 6.46
CA GLN A 467 3.41 -13.75 5.17
C GLN A 467 2.84 -12.63 4.27
N ARG A 468 3.47 -11.45 4.30
CA ARG A 468 3.17 -10.35 3.37
C ARG A 468 4.34 -10.22 2.41
N CYS A 469 4.07 -9.99 1.12
CA CYS A 469 5.14 -9.64 0.17
C CYS A 469 5.86 -8.36 0.57
N SER A 470 5.17 -7.45 1.28
CA SER A 470 5.73 -6.25 1.89
C SER A 470 6.40 -6.48 3.25
N ALA A 471 6.43 -7.67 3.83
CA ALA A 471 6.97 -7.83 5.18
C ALA A 471 8.47 -7.48 5.25
N LEU A 472 8.88 -6.85 6.36
CA LEU A 472 10.26 -6.46 6.62
C LEU A 472 11.12 -7.72 6.78
N ARG A 473 12.08 -7.91 5.87
CA ARG A 473 13.01 -9.04 5.87
C ARG A 473 14.35 -8.69 6.51
N VAL A 474 14.82 -7.46 6.32
CA VAL A 474 16.13 -7.00 6.81
C VAL A 474 16.04 -5.63 7.50
N LEU A 475 16.21 -5.62 8.81
CA LEU A 475 16.39 -4.39 9.60
C LEU A 475 17.87 -4.00 9.61
N CYS A 476 18.18 -2.82 9.07
CA CYS A 476 19.51 -2.25 9.02
C CYS A 476 19.63 -1.17 10.11
N LEU A 477 20.40 -1.45 11.17
CA LEU A 477 20.58 -0.56 12.32
C LEU A 477 21.94 0.13 12.26
N GLN A 478 21.95 1.45 12.45
CA GLN A 478 23.20 2.17 12.65
C GLN A 478 23.89 1.66 13.94
N GLN A 479 25.20 1.47 13.87
CA GLN A 479 25.99 0.76 14.88
C GLN A 479 25.77 1.29 16.31
N GLU A 480 25.64 2.60 16.50
CA GLU A 480 25.56 3.27 17.80
C GLU A 480 24.26 2.95 18.57
N ILE A 481 23.17 2.66 17.87
CA ILE A 481 21.86 2.38 18.48
C ILE A 481 21.45 0.91 18.40
N ALA A 482 22.25 0.08 17.71
CA ALA A 482 21.85 -1.28 17.36
C ALA A 482 21.55 -2.14 18.59
N ASP A 483 22.37 -2.06 19.63
CA ASP A 483 22.21 -2.91 20.82
C ASP A 483 21.01 -2.49 21.68
N GLU A 484 20.76 -1.18 21.80
CA GLU A 484 19.58 -0.65 22.51
C GLU A 484 18.28 -1.05 21.81
N VAL A 485 18.22 -0.84 20.49
CA VAL A 485 17.05 -1.21 19.68
C VAL A 485 16.83 -2.72 19.72
N LEU A 486 17.89 -3.53 19.61
CA LEU A 486 17.78 -4.99 19.68
C LEU A 486 17.29 -5.47 21.05
N LEU A 487 17.75 -4.86 22.15
CA LEU A 487 17.29 -5.19 23.49
C LEU A 487 15.78 -4.93 23.62
N MET A 488 15.33 -3.73 23.23
CA MET A 488 13.92 -3.35 23.27
C MET A 488 13.08 -4.22 22.32
N LEU A 489 13.59 -4.51 21.12
CA LEU A 489 12.92 -5.38 20.15
C LEU A 489 12.75 -6.79 20.67
N CYS A 490 13.77 -7.37 21.32
CA CYS A 490 13.66 -8.70 21.93
C CYS A 490 12.64 -8.71 23.07
N GLY A 491 12.64 -7.70 23.93
CA GLY A 491 11.63 -7.57 24.99
C GLY A 491 10.22 -7.43 24.44
N ALA A 492 10.03 -6.65 23.36
CA ALA A 492 8.73 -6.50 22.73
C ALA A 492 8.30 -7.76 21.93
N LEU A 493 9.25 -8.49 21.35
CA LEU A 493 9.02 -9.83 20.78
C LEU A 493 8.52 -10.82 21.84
N ASP A 494 8.96 -10.65 23.09
CA ASP A 494 8.57 -11.49 24.22
C ASP A 494 7.11 -11.28 24.67
N GLU A 495 6.50 -10.17 24.30
CA GLU A 495 5.10 -9.85 24.61
C GLU A 495 4.11 -10.38 23.56
N LEU A 496 4.59 -10.79 22.38
CA LEU A 496 3.74 -11.31 21.31
C LEU A 496 3.07 -12.64 21.71
N ARG A 497 1.76 -12.71 21.50
CA ARG A 497 0.94 -13.91 21.68
C ARG A 497 0.83 -14.67 20.36
N ILE A 498 1.37 -15.89 20.37
CA ILE A 498 1.36 -16.81 19.22
C ILE A 498 0.27 -17.86 19.48
N GLY A 499 -0.63 -18.09 18.54
CA GLY A 499 -1.72 -19.06 18.75
C GLY A 499 -2.81 -19.06 17.69
N ASP A 500 -3.96 -19.61 18.06
CA ASP A 500 -5.15 -19.64 17.20
C ASP A 500 -5.66 -18.21 16.96
N PRO A 501 -5.75 -17.74 15.71
CA PRO A 501 -6.23 -16.41 15.39
C PRO A 501 -7.73 -16.21 15.64
N ALA A 502 -8.50 -17.26 15.96
CA ALA A 502 -9.87 -17.12 16.45
C ALA A 502 -9.94 -16.43 17.82
N ASP A 503 -8.86 -16.45 18.62
CA ASP A 503 -8.71 -15.61 19.80
C ASP A 503 -8.24 -14.20 19.40
N VAL A 504 -9.06 -13.19 19.69
CA VAL A 504 -8.75 -11.77 19.41
C VAL A 504 -7.44 -11.29 20.06
N ARG A 505 -6.96 -12.00 21.09
CA ARG A 505 -5.71 -11.67 21.80
C ARG A 505 -4.47 -12.23 21.09
N THR A 506 -4.61 -13.01 20.03
CA THR A 506 -3.50 -13.56 19.25
C THR A 506 -2.93 -12.47 18.34
N ASP A 507 -1.62 -12.22 18.48
CA ASP A 507 -0.89 -11.28 17.64
C ASP A 507 -0.35 -11.96 16.37
N VAL A 508 0.16 -13.19 16.51
CA VAL A 508 0.79 -13.96 15.42
C VAL A 508 0.11 -15.32 15.26
N GLY A 509 -0.51 -15.52 14.10
CA GLY A 509 -1.14 -16.78 13.69
C GLY A 509 -0.15 -17.80 13.10
N PRO A 510 -0.67 -18.89 12.50
CA PRO A 510 0.14 -19.90 11.82
C PRO A 510 0.72 -19.40 10.49
N VAL A 511 1.70 -20.13 9.97
CA VAL A 511 2.02 -20.09 8.54
C VAL A 511 1.02 -20.97 7.77
N ILE A 512 0.87 -20.76 6.46
CA ILE A 512 -0.26 -21.30 5.69
C ILE A 512 -0.32 -22.83 5.64
N ASP A 513 0.82 -23.51 5.62
CA ASP A 513 0.90 -24.96 5.55
C ASP A 513 2.25 -25.49 6.09
N ASP A 514 2.35 -26.81 6.17
CA ASP A 514 3.54 -27.52 6.66
C ASP A 514 4.74 -27.36 5.73
N GLU A 515 4.54 -27.21 4.42
CA GLU A 515 5.64 -26.99 3.48
C GLU A 515 6.31 -25.64 3.74
N ALA A 516 5.52 -24.59 3.96
CA ALA A 516 6.01 -23.27 4.36
C ALA A 516 6.75 -23.35 5.71
N ARG A 517 6.16 -24.01 6.72
CA ARG A 517 6.79 -24.20 8.04
C ARG A 517 8.15 -24.88 7.91
N ASP A 518 8.21 -26.00 7.22
CA ASP A 518 9.42 -26.82 7.11
C ASP A 518 10.50 -26.13 6.27
N GLY A 519 10.11 -25.34 5.27
CA GLY A 519 11.01 -24.46 4.52
C GLY A 519 11.68 -23.41 5.42
N LEU A 520 10.89 -22.75 6.27
CA LEU A 520 11.36 -21.71 7.18
C LEU A 520 12.23 -22.27 8.30
N GLU A 521 11.86 -23.38 8.93
CA GLU A 521 12.67 -24.01 9.98
C GLU A 521 14.02 -24.51 9.43
N ARG A 522 14.05 -25.02 8.19
CA ARG A 522 15.33 -25.36 7.52
C ARG A 522 16.23 -24.15 7.33
N HIS A 523 15.67 -22.99 6.96
CA HIS A 523 16.44 -21.75 6.84
C HIS A 523 17.02 -21.33 8.21
N VAL A 524 16.21 -21.35 9.27
CA VAL A 524 16.67 -21.03 10.63
C VAL A 524 17.80 -21.97 11.07
N ALA A 525 17.65 -23.28 10.83
CA ALA A 525 18.68 -24.27 11.14
C ALA A 525 19.97 -24.03 10.36
N ALA A 526 19.88 -23.73 9.06
CA ALA A 526 21.03 -23.42 8.22
C ALA A 526 21.77 -22.16 8.71
N MET A 527 21.06 -21.09 9.07
CA MET A 527 21.67 -19.86 9.59
C MET A 527 22.38 -20.08 10.92
N ARG A 528 21.81 -20.90 11.82
CA ARG A 528 22.50 -21.32 13.06
C ARG A 528 23.77 -22.11 12.78
N ALA A 529 23.72 -23.05 11.83
CA ALA A 529 24.89 -23.84 11.43
C ALA A 529 26.01 -22.95 10.85
N LEU A 530 25.66 -21.83 10.21
CA LEU A 530 26.59 -20.79 9.75
C LEU A 530 27.10 -19.86 10.86
N GLY A 531 26.73 -20.10 12.12
CA GLY A 531 27.15 -19.32 13.28
C GLY A 531 26.42 -17.98 13.46
N ALA A 532 25.26 -17.79 12.82
CA ALA A 532 24.44 -16.60 13.05
C ALA A 532 23.82 -16.66 14.46
N ARG A 533 23.74 -15.50 15.12
CA ARG A 533 23.00 -15.37 16.38
C ARG A 533 21.50 -15.40 16.06
N VAL A 534 20.79 -16.32 16.70
CA VAL A 534 19.35 -16.54 16.47
C VAL A 534 18.60 -16.40 17.79
N THR A 535 17.77 -15.38 17.89
CA THR A 535 16.82 -15.17 19.00
C THR A 535 15.44 -15.59 18.53
N ARG A 536 14.77 -16.50 19.24
CA ARG A 536 13.41 -16.95 18.89
C ARG A 536 12.60 -17.28 20.13
N ARG A 537 11.29 -17.15 20.01
CA ARG A 537 10.34 -17.57 21.05
C ARG A 537 10.17 -19.09 21.07
N SER A 538 9.71 -19.61 22.21
CA SER A 538 9.17 -20.97 22.26
C SER A 538 7.72 -20.94 21.78
N LEU A 539 7.34 -21.93 20.97
CA LEU A 539 5.94 -22.09 20.59
C LEU A 539 5.14 -22.68 21.76
N PRO A 540 3.95 -22.15 22.08
CA PRO A 540 3.03 -22.79 23.00
C PRO A 540 2.64 -24.21 22.56
N GLU A 541 2.31 -25.10 23.50
CA GLU A 541 1.94 -26.48 23.20
C GLU A 541 0.74 -26.60 22.24
N ALA A 542 -0.23 -25.67 22.36
CA ALA A 542 -1.40 -25.62 21.50
C ALA A 542 -1.06 -25.46 20.01
N CYS A 543 0.09 -24.85 19.68
CA CYS A 543 0.53 -24.67 18.30
C CYS A 543 0.93 -25.98 17.60
N ARG A 544 1.06 -27.10 18.32
CA ARG A 544 1.40 -28.40 17.69
C ARG A 544 0.32 -28.94 16.74
N LYS A 545 -0.91 -28.44 16.86
CA LYS A 545 -2.04 -28.86 16.01
C LYS A 545 -2.04 -28.22 14.63
N GLY A 546 -1.24 -27.18 14.43
CA GLY A 546 -1.18 -26.43 13.17
C GLY A 546 0.25 -26.19 12.71
N SER A 547 0.37 -25.40 11.65
CA SER A 547 1.64 -25.09 11.02
C SER A 547 2.18 -23.76 11.56
N PHE A 548 2.90 -23.78 12.68
CA PHE A 548 3.44 -22.57 13.30
C PHE A 548 4.96 -22.47 13.17
N VAL A 549 5.45 -21.24 12.99
CA VAL A 549 6.87 -20.88 13.06
C VAL A 549 7.02 -19.79 14.11
N ALA A 550 7.93 -19.97 15.06
CA ALA A 550 8.16 -18.96 16.09
C ALA A 550 8.75 -17.68 15.45
N PRO A 551 8.26 -16.48 15.83
CA PRO A 551 8.93 -15.22 15.54
C PRO A 551 10.42 -15.30 15.88
N THR A 552 11.25 -15.02 14.88
CA THR A 552 12.69 -15.27 14.93
C THR A 552 13.46 -14.05 14.43
N ILE A 553 14.51 -13.68 15.15
CA ILE A 553 15.49 -12.65 14.78
C ILE A 553 16.83 -13.34 14.50
N ILE A 554 17.43 -13.05 13.34
CA ILE A 554 18.73 -13.59 12.91
C ILE A 554 19.69 -12.44 12.62
N GLU A 555 20.79 -12.36 13.35
CA GLU A 555 21.81 -11.33 13.09
C GLU A 555 22.75 -11.76 11.95
N LEU A 556 22.84 -10.90 10.93
CA LEU A 556 23.70 -11.06 9.75
C LEU A 556 25.01 -10.30 9.94
N LYS A 557 26.08 -10.83 9.35
CA LYS A 557 27.36 -10.12 9.18
C LYS A 557 27.39 -9.30 7.91
N ARG A 558 26.70 -9.77 6.86
CA ARG A 558 26.62 -9.11 5.55
C ARG A 558 25.31 -9.45 4.86
N PHE A 559 24.80 -8.51 4.08
CA PHE A 559 23.52 -8.66 3.36
C PHE A 559 23.50 -9.91 2.45
N ALA A 560 24.62 -10.20 1.78
CA ALA A 560 24.77 -11.33 0.85
C ALA A 560 24.59 -12.73 1.46
N GLN A 561 24.42 -12.86 2.79
CA GLN A 561 24.03 -14.12 3.42
C GLN A 561 22.58 -14.52 3.09
N LEU A 562 21.76 -13.57 2.63
CA LEU A 562 20.39 -13.82 2.17
C LEU A 562 20.34 -14.01 0.67
N ALA A 563 20.21 -15.26 0.22
CA ALA A 563 20.11 -15.59 -1.19
C ALA A 563 18.70 -15.40 -1.76
N ARG A 564 17.66 -15.71 -0.97
CA ARG A 564 16.26 -15.67 -1.39
C ARG A 564 15.35 -15.12 -0.29
N GLU A 565 14.13 -14.75 -0.66
CA GLU A 565 13.10 -14.37 0.29
C GLU A 565 12.75 -15.54 1.23
N GLN A 566 12.50 -15.23 2.49
CA GLN A 566 11.97 -16.18 3.49
C GLN A 566 10.59 -15.69 3.90
N PHE A 567 9.55 -16.34 3.37
CA PHE A 567 8.17 -15.88 3.45
C PHE A 567 7.50 -16.30 4.78
N GLY A 568 8.00 -15.76 5.89
CA GLY A 568 7.53 -16.12 7.23
C GLY A 568 8.03 -15.16 8.32
N PRO A 569 7.82 -15.48 9.61
CA PRO A 569 8.07 -14.57 10.73
C PRO A 569 9.55 -14.57 11.13
N ILE A 570 10.42 -14.30 10.16
CA ILE A 570 11.88 -14.28 10.32
C ILE A 570 12.39 -12.88 9.93
N LEU A 571 12.83 -12.13 10.93
CA LEU A 571 13.53 -10.87 10.75
C LEU A 571 15.04 -11.10 10.74
N HIS A 572 15.73 -10.53 9.77
CA HIS A 572 17.18 -10.47 9.77
C HIS A 572 17.66 -9.08 10.19
N VAL A 573 18.75 -9.00 10.94
CA VAL A 573 19.30 -7.72 11.41
C VAL A 573 20.73 -7.55 10.89
N LEU A 574 21.01 -6.41 10.28
CA LEU A 574 22.33 -6.01 9.81
C LEU A 574 22.73 -4.71 10.51
N ARG A 575 23.97 -4.62 10.97
CA ARG A 575 24.54 -3.36 11.50
C ARG A 575 25.32 -2.64 10.39
N PHE A 576 25.32 -1.31 10.41
CA PHE A 576 26.12 -0.49 9.48
C PHE A 576 26.70 0.75 10.18
N ALA A 577 27.84 1.26 9.72
CA ALA A 577 28.39 2.53 10.18
C ALA A 577 27.72 3.72 9.47
N ALA A 578 27.65 4.90 10.11
CA ALA A 578 26.92 6.06 9.56
C ALA A 578 27.39 6.49 8.15
N ASP A 579 28.69 6.38 7.86
CA ASP A 579 29.29 6.69 6.57
C ASP A 579 29.05 5.61 5.49
N GLU A 580 28.55 4.44 5.87
CA GLU A 580 28.22 3.32 4.97
C GLU A 580 26.78 3.35 4.44
N LEU A 581 26.00 4.40 4.71
CA LEU A 581 24.61 4.51 4.26
C LEU A 581 24.45 4.33 2.74
N ASP A 582 25.31 4.95 1.95
CA ASP A 582 25.27 4.84 0.48
C ASP A 582 25.61 3.42 -0.01
N PRO A 583 26.74 2.81 0.40
CA PRO A 583 27.02 1.40 0.16
C PRO A 583 25.86 0.48 0.57
N LEU A 584 25.21 0.73 1.71
CA LEU A 584 24.09 -0.06 2.19
C LEU A 584 22.89 -0.01 1.22
N VAL A 585 22.48 1.20 0.80
CA VAL A 585 21.40 1.36 -0.19
C VAL A 585 21.77 0.67 -1.51
N ALA A 586 23.03 0.76 -1.93
CA ALA A 586 23.52 0.06 -3.12
C ALA A 586 23.43 -1.47 -2.97
N HIS A 587 23.78 -2.03 -1.81
CA HIS A 587 23.64 -3.46 -1.53
C HIS A 587 22.18 -3.93 -1.53
N ILE A 588 21.26 -3.15 -0.95
CA ILE A 588 19.83 -3.47 -0.96
C ILE A 588 19.31 -3.49 -2.41
N ASN A 589 19.64 -2.47 -3.21
CA ASN A 589 19.28 -2.42 -4.62
C ASN A 589 19.89 -3.59 -5.43
N ALA A 590 21.09 -4.05 -5.07
CA ALA A 590 21.79 -5.14 -5.75
C ALA A 590 21.16 -6.53 -5.51
N THR A 591 20.22 -6.66 -4.59
CA THR A 591 19.43 -7.89 -4.42
C THR A 591 18.58 -8.22 -5.65
N GLY A 592 18.34 -7.23 -6.51
CA GLY A 592 17.46 -7.32 -7.67
C GLY A 592 15.98 -7.16 -7.35
N TYR A 593 15.58 -7.28 -6.07
CA TYR A 593 14.23 -6.96 -5.60
C TYR A 593 14.05 -5.45 -5.45
N GLY A 594 12.79 -5.01 -5.44
CA GLY A 594 12.44 -3.60 -5.40
C GLY A 594 11.00 -3.33 -4.99
N LEU A 595 10.49 -4.02 -3.96
CA LEU A 595 9.10 -3.90 -3.53
C LEU A 595 8.87 -2.80 -2.49
N THR A 596 9.25 -3.04 -1.22
CA THR A 596 9.11 -2.05 -0.14
C THR A 596 10.44 -1.72 0.56
N MET A 597 10.57 -0.48 1.04
CA MET A 597 11.66 -0.05 1.92
C MET A 597 11.15 0.91 3.00
N GLY A 598 11.65 0.76 4.22
CA GLY A 598 11.42 1.70 5.32
C GLY A 598 12.65 2.55 5.61
N VAL A 599 12.45 3.79 6.06
CA VAL A 599 13.49 4.65 6.61
C VAL A 599 12.97 5.29 7.90
N HIS A 600 13.69 5.08 9.00
CA HIS A 600 13.48 5.83 10.24
C HIS A 600 14.64 6.80 10.44
N SER A 601 14.33 8.09 10.31
CA SER A 601 15.24 9.21 10.51
C SER A 601 14.46 10.50 10.73
N ARG A 602 14.97 11.36 11.62
CA ARG A 602 14.47 12.72 11.83
C ARG A 602 15.22 13.76 10.99
N ILE A 603 16.19 13.33 10.17
CA ILE A 603 17.04 14.19 9.36
C ILE A 603 16.58 14.15 7.91
N ASP A 604 16.01 15.26 7.44
CA ASP A 604 15.49 15.39 6.07
C ASP A 604 16.54 15.08 5.01
N GLU A 605 17.81 15.44 5.25
CA GLU A 605 18.93 15.14 4.34
C GLU A 605 19.14 13.62 4.20
N THR A 606 19.08 12.86 5.29
CA THR A 606 19.18 11.40 5.27
C THR A 606 18.03 10.79 4.49
N VAL A 607 16.79 11.22 4.78
CA VAL A 607 15.59 10.74 4.07
C VAL A 607 15.69 11.04 2.58
N ALA A 608 16.03 12.27 2.20
CA ALA A 608 16.18 12.67 0.80
C ALA A 608 17.29 11.88 0.09
N ARG A 609 18.42 11.63 0.76
CA ARG A 609 19.53 10.83 0.23
C ARG A 609 19.12 9.39 -0.05
N VAL A 610 18.37 8.75 0.85
CA VAL A 610 17.85 7.40 0.63
C VAL A 610 16.80 7.39 -0.49
N VAL A 611 15.81 8.30 -0.44
CA VAL A 611 14.75 8.41 -1.47
C VAL A 611 15.33 8.57 -2.88
N ALA A 612 16.38 9.38 -3.03
CA ALA A 612 17.02 9.62 -4.32
C ALA A 612 17.74 8.39 -4.90
N LYS A 613 18.18 7.46 -4.05
CA LYS A 613 19.02 6.31 -4.44
C LYS A 613 18.30 4.97 -4.39
N ALA A 614 17.23 4.86 -3.62
CA ALA A 614 16.46 3.63 -3.48
C ALA A 614 15.81 3.22 -4.82
N LYS A 615 15.88 1.93 -5.13
CA LYS A 615 15.25 1.30 -6.29
C LYS A 615 14.12 0.39 -5.86
N VAL A 616 13.08 1.01 -5.29
CA VAL A 616 11.91 0.32 -4.74
C VAL A 616 10.63 0.99 -5.18
N GLY A 617 9.58 0.20 -5.33
CA GLY A 617 8.26 0.67 -5.71
C GLY A 617 7.54 1.42 -4.59
N ASN A 618 7.71 1.04 -3.32
CA ASN A 618 7.03 1.68 -2.19
C ASN A 618 8.06 2.03 -1.09
N LEU A 619 8.20 3.31 -0.77
CA LEU A 619 9.09 3.80 0.29
C LEU A 619 8.27 4.45 1.41
N TYR A 620 8.57 4.05 2.65
CA TYR A 620 7.87 4.47 3.85
C TYR A 620 8.84 5.18 4.80
N VAL A 621 8.47 6.35 5.32
CA VAL A 621 9.31 7.16 6.21
C VAL A 621 8.65 7.32 7.57
N ASN A 622 9.36 6.92 8.63
CA ASN A 622 8.96 6.97 10.04
C ASN A 622 7.60 6.29 10.32
N ARG A 623 7.40 5.12 9.72
CA ARG A 623 6.22 4.25 9.87
C ARG A 623 6.57 2.83 9.42
N ASN A 624 5.70 1.87 9.76
CA ASN A 624 5.73 0.53 9.18
C ASN A 624 5.63 0.56 7.64
N LEU A 625 6.06 -0.53 7.00
CA LEU A 625 6.16 -0.65 5.55
C LEU A 625 5.14 -1.64 4.94
N ILE A 626 4.10 -1.99 5.69
CA ILE A 626 3.02 -2.89 5.29
C ILE A 626 1.68 -2.13 5.18
N GLY A 627 0.62 -2.81 4.73
CA GLY A 627 -0.73 -2.24 4.72
C GLY A 627 -0.91 -1.06 3.75
N ALA A 628 -0.34 -1.17 2.54
CA ALA A 628 -0.53 -0.17 1.49
C ALA A 628 -2.02 -0.02 1.15
N VAL A 629 -2.52 1.22 1.11
CA VAL A 629 -3.94 1.51 0.89
C VAL A 629 -4.17 1.86 -0.59
N VAL A 630 -5.17 1.23 -1.20
CA VAL A 630 -5.54 1.41 -2.61
C VAL A 630 -5.80 2.89 -2.94
N GLY A 631 -5.18 3.40 -4.00
CA GLY A 631 -5.29 4.80 -4.41
C GLY A 631 -4.53 5.81 -3.54
N VAL A 632 -3.98 5.40 -2.40
CA VAL A 632 -3.17 6.26 -1.50
C VAL A 632 -1.70 5.89 -1.56
N GLN A 633 -1.40 4.59 -1.45
CA GLN A 633 -0.08 4.05 -1.68
C GLN A 633 -0.16 2.94 -2.75
N PRO A 634 -0.40 3.28 -4.04
CA PRO A 634 -0.37 2.31 -5.13
C PRO A 634 0.79 1.33 -4.96
N PHE A 635 0.49 0.04 -5.07
CA PHE A 635 1.37 -1.02 -4.59
C PHE A 635 1.91 -1.86 -5.73
N GLY A 636 3.20 -2.12 -5.69
CA GLY A 636 3.90 -2.94 -6.68
C GLY A 636 5.36 -2.56 -6.80
N GLY A 637 6.20 -3.49 -7.25
CA GLY A 637 7.65 -3.34 -7.22
C GLY A 637 8.31 -3.03 -8.57
N GLU A 638 9.64 -2.99 -8.55
CA GLU A 638 10.50 -3.02 -9.74
C GLU A 638 11.50 -4.19 -9.65
N GLY A 639 12.14 -4.53 -10.78
CA GLY A 639 13.10 -5.63 -10.84
C GLY A 639 12.44 -7.00 -10.63
N LEU A 640 13.02 -7.81 -9.74
CA LEU A 640 12.54 -9.15 -9.39
C LEU A 640 11.19 -9.14 -8.67
N SER A 641 10.75 -7.98 -8.18
CA SER A 641 9.51 -7.83 -7.42
C SER A 641 8.27 -7.63 -8.29
N GLY A 642 8.42 -7.28 -9.56
CA GLY A 642 7.29 -7.28 -10.46
C GLY A 642 7.50 -6.52 -11.76
N THR A 643 6.54 -6.70 -12.67
CA THR A 643 6.53 -6.02 -13.97
C THR A 643 5.96 -4.61 -13.90
N GLY A 644 5.11 -4.36 -12.89
CA GLY A 644 4.12 -3.29 -12.89
C GLY A 644 3.10 -3.45 -14.04
N PRO A 645 2.17 -2.49 -14.20
CA PRO A 645 1.94 -1.31 -13.35
C PRO A 645 1.41 -1.66 -11.95
N LYS A 646 1.46 -0.70 -11.03
CA LYS A 646 1.03 -0.87 -9.63
C LYS A 646 -0.46 -1.17 -9.50
N ALA A 647 -0.80 -2.16 -8.68
CA ALA A 647 -2.16 -2.39 -8.21
C ALA A 647 -2.64 -1.17 -7.40
N GLY A 648 -3.92 -0.84 -7.53
CA GLY A 648 -4.51 0.35 -6.91
C GLY A 648 -3.92 1.67 -7.41
N GLY A 649 -3.20 1.65 -8.54
CA GLY A 649 -2.60 2.81 -9.18
C GLY A 649 -3.29 3.22 -10.48
N PRO A 650 -2.99 4.44 -10.98
CA PRO A 650 -3.67 5.00 -12.14
C PRO A 650 -3.32 4.28 -13.45
N LEU A 651 -2.21 3.54 -13.53
CA LEU A 651 -1.79 2.85 -14.76
C LEU A 651 -2.36 1.44 -14.92
N TYR A 652 -2.94 0.86 -13.87
CA TYR A 652 -3.28 -0.57 -13.83
C TYR A 652 -4.27 -1.00 -14.92
N LEU A 653 -5.42 -0.31 -15.00
CA LEU A 653 -6.47 -0.64 -15.97
C LEU A 653 -6.02 -0.47 -17.42
N HIS A 654 -5.10 0.46 -17.68
CA HIS A 654 -4.61 0.74 -19.02
C HIS A 654 -3.74 -0.39 -19.60
N ARG A 655 -3.22 -1.28 -18.74
CA ARG A 655 -2.51 -2.49 -19.18
C ARG A 655 -3.46 -3.63 -19.57
N LEU A 656 -4.74 -3.51 -19.23
CA LEU A 656 -5.80 -4.47 -19.50
C LEU A 656 -6.65 -4.12 -20.74
N LEU A 657 -6.10 -3.26 -21.59
CA LEU A 657 -6.70 -2.79 -22.84
C LEU A 657 -5.77 -3.12 -24.01
N ARG A 658 -6.32 -3.36 -25.19
CA ARG A 658 -5.53 -3.56 -26.43
C ARG A 658 -4.75 -2.31 -26.79
N ASN A 659 -5.44 -1.17 -26.75
CA ASN A 659 -4.87 0.16 -26.93
C ASN A 659 -5.39 1.06 -25.83
N SER A 660 -4.60 2.06 -25.46
CA SER A 660 -4.93 2.95 -24.35
C SER A 660 -4.33 4.34 -24.56
N PRO A 661 -5.11 5.42 -24.38
CA PRO A 661 -4.59 6.79 -24.37
C PRO A 661 -3.77 7.11 -23.09
N GLY A 662 -3.69 6.17 -22.13
CA GLY A 662 -3.10 6.40 -20.82
C GLY A 662 -4.07 7.06 -19.84
N PRO A 663 -3.68 7.20 -18.55
CA PRO A 663 -4.56 7.78 -17.55
C PRO A 663 -4.69 9.29 -17.73
N VAL A 664 -5.88 9.79 -17.43
CA VAL A 664 -6.03 11.19 -17.04
C VAL A 664 -5.53 11.31 -15.59
N LEU A 665 -4.47 12.11 -15.41
CA LEU A 665 -3.94 12.45 -14.10
C LEU A 665 -4.57 13.79 -13.69
N ALA A 666 -5.10 13.87 -12.46
CA ALA A 666 -5.77 15.07 -11.97
C ALA A 666 -4.88 16.32 -12.06
N ASP A 667 -5.52 17.48 -12.24
CA ASP A 667 -4.86 18.80 -12.24
C ASP A 667 -4.21 19.02 -10.85
N GLY A 668 -2.90 18.80 -10.79
CA GLY A 668 -2.16 18.67 -9.53
C GLY A 668 -0.85 17.89 -9.64
N ALA A 669 -0.63 17.19 -10.76
CA ALA A 669 0.67 16.62 -11.09
C ALA A 669 1.75 17.71 -11.16
N ARG A 670 2.68 17.70 -10.21
CA ARG A 670 3.82 18.63 -10.19
C ARG A 670 4.98 17.99 -10.96
N THR A 671 5.64 18.78 -11.80
CA THR A 671 6.94 18.41 -12.35
C THR A 671 7.97 18.60 -11.23
N VAL A 672 8.54 17.50 -10.72
CA VAL A 672 9.46 17.54 -9.57
C VAL A 672 10.93 17.61 -10.01
N SER A 673 11.22 17.22 -11.24
CA SER A 673 12.53 17.42 -11.84
C SER A 673 12.34 17.88 -13.29
N PRO A 674 13.02 18.96 -13.75
CA PRO A 674 13.09 19.23 -15.18
C PRO A 674 13.74 18.01 -15.82
N ALA A 675 13.05 17.36 -16.75
CA ALA A 675 13.56 16.16 -17.39
C ALA A 675 14.96 16.46 -17.97
N SER A 676 16.00 15.88 -17.38
CA SER A 676 17.41 16.04 -17.80
C SER A 676 17.68 15.60 -19.25
N ALA A 677 16.66 15.08 -19.94
CA ALA A 677 16.68 14.68 -21.33
C ALA A 677 16.09 15.71 -22.32
N GLN A 678 15.54 16.84 -21.85
CA GLN A 678 15.06 17.90 -22.75
C GLN A 678 16.15 18.41 -23.72
N PRO A 679 17.42 18.62 -23.31
CA PRO A 679 18.46 19.07 -24.24
C PRO A 679 18.79 18.02 -25.32
N ALA A 680 18.88 16.74 -24.94
CA ALA A 680 19.18 15.65 -25.86
C ALA A 680 18.02 15.40 -26.86
N LEU A 681 16.77 15.43 -26.39
CA LEU A 681 15.61 15.34 -27.27
C LEU A 681 15.55 16.51 -28.25
N ALA A 682 15.73 17.75 -27.76
CA ALA A 682 15.76 18.93 -28.62
C ALA A 682 16.88 18.86 -29.67
N ALA A 683 18.08 18.40 -29.27
CA ALA A 683 19.20 18.19 -30.19
C ALA A 683 18.89 17.10 -31.23
N LEU A 684 18.25 15.99 -30.84
CA LEU A 684 17.82 14.94 -31.76
C LEU A 684 16.80 15.47 -32.77
N LEU A 685 15.80 16.22 -32.31
CA LEU A 685 14.78 16.82 -33.18
C LEU A 685 15.38 17.88 -34.12
N ALA A 686 16.32 18.71 -33.67
CA ALA A 686 17.01 19.67 -34.53
C ALA A 686 17.92 18.96 -35.57
N TRP A 687 18.59 17.88 -35.17
CA TRP A 687 19.34 17.03 -36.08
C TRP A 687 18.44 16.38 -37.12
N LEU A 688 17.27 15.87 -36.72
CA LEU A 688 16.23 15.36 -37.63
C LEU A 688 15.66 16.43 -38.56
N ASP A 689 15.77 17.72 -38.25
CA ASP A 689 15.37 18.80 -39.16
C ASP A 689 16.41 19.16 -40.21
N THR A 690 17.64 18.67 -40.04
CA THR A 690 18.79 19.03 -40.86
C THR A 690 19.45 17.78 -41.45
N ARG A 691 20.54 17.32 -40.83
CA ARG A 691 21.37 16.22 -41.35
C ARG A 691 20.68 14.87 -41.25
N GLY A 692 19.86 14.65 -40.22
CA GLY A 692 19.18 13.37 -39.97
C GLY A 692 18.06 13.03 -40.97
N ARG A 693 17.67 13.98 -41.84
CA ARG A 693 16.70 13.72 -42.93
C ARG A 693 17.31 12.90 -44.07
N ALA A 694 18.64 12.91 -44.22
CA ALA A 694 19.31 12.14 -45.25
C ALA A 694 19.09 10.63 -44.99
N GLY A 695 18.49 9.93 -45.95
CA GLY A 695 18.15 8.51 -45.82
C GLY A 695 16.77 8.20 -45.22
N LEU A 696 15.94 9.23 -44.98
CA LEU A 696 14.52 9.07 -44.64
C LEU A 696 13.65 9.58 -45.79
N ASP A 697 12.57 8.85 -46.11
CA ASP A 697 11.54 9.39 -46.99
C ASP A 697 10.66 10.41 -46.25
N GLY A 698 9.89 11.21 -47.01
CA GLY A 698 9.05 12.27 -46.45
C GLY A 698 8.00 11.75 -45.45
N ASP A 699 7.47 10.56 -45.69
CA ASP A 699 6.47 9.93 -44.83
C ASP A 699 7.10 9.44 -43.52
N ALA A 700 8.32 8.90 -43.54
CA ALA A 700 9.07 8.48 -42.37
C ALA A 700 9.41 9.66 -41.47
N LEU A 701 9.83 10.79 -42.05
CA LEU A 701 10.08 12.00 -41.28
C LEU A 701 8.81 12.51 -40.60
N ALA A 702 7.67 12.51 -41.31
CA ALA A 702 6.38 12.90 -40.74
C ALA A 702 5.95 11.98 -39.59
N ARG A 703 6.09 10.65 -39.75
CA ARG A 703 5.81 9.67 -38.68
C ARG A 703 6.69 9.87 -37.44
N LEU A 704 7.96 10.23 -37.63
CA LEU A 704 8.88 10.49 -36.51
C LEU A 704 8.51 11.76 -35.75
N ARG A 705 8.05 12.81 -36.44
CA ARG A 705 7.54 14.03 -35.82
C ARG A 705 6.29 13.76 -35.00
N ASP A 706 5.33 13.07 -35.60
CA ASP A 706 4.11 12.65 -34.92
C ASP A 706 4.43 11.79 -33.67
N ALA A 707 5.36 10.83 -33.79
CA ALA A 707 5.81 10.03 -32.65
C ALA A 707 6.45 10.88 -31.55
N ALA A 708 7.21 11.93 -31.88
CA ALA A 708 7.78 12.84 -30.90
C ALA A 708 6.71 13.68 -30.19
N ASP A 709 5.72 14.19 -30.93
CA ASP A 709 4.62 14.97 -30.38
C ASP A 709 3.74 14.12 -29.45
N VAL A 710 3.37 12.91 -29.89
CA VAL A 710 2.62 11.94 -29.09
C VAL A 710 3.39 11.52 -27.84
N ALA A 711 4.69 11.20 -27.98
CA ALA A 711 5.52 10.82 -26.84
C ALA A 711 5.64 11.96 -25.82
N THR A 712 5.77 13.20 -26.29
CA THR A 712 5.88 14.39 -25.44
C THR A 712 4.57 14.65 -24.69
N ALA A 713 3.43 14.57 -25.39
CA ALA A 713 2.11 14.74 -24.79
C ALA A 713 1.79 13.67 -23.73
N ALA A 714 2.22 12.43 -23.98
CA ALA A 714 1.99 11.29 -23.08
C ALA A 714 3.11 11.09 -22.04
N ASN A 715 4.09 12.00 -21.94
CA ASN A 715 5.22 11.81 -21.04
C ASN A 715 4.79 11.86 -19.56
N LEU A 716 5.17 10.82 -18.82
CA LEU A 716 4.95 10.73 -17.38
C LEU A 716 6.23 11.01 -16.58
N SER A 717 7.40 10.79 -17.18
CA SER A 717 8.67 10.82 -16.47
C SER A 717 8.97 12.18 -15.84
N GLY A 718 9.36 12.18 -14.57
CA GLY A 718 9.63 13.40 -13.79
C GLY A 718 8.39 14.07 -13.17
N ARG A 719 7.20 13.50 -13.38
CA ARG A 719 5.96 13.95 -12.71
C ARG A 719 5.79 13.27 -11.35
N SER A 720 5.14 13.98 -10.43
CA SER A 720 4.71 13.46 -9.13
C SER A 720 3.28 13.90 -8.82
N LEU A 721 2.49 12.99 -8.25
CA LEU A 721 1.12 13.21 -7.81
C LEU A 721 1.07 13.19 -6.30
N ALA A 722 0.46 14.19 -5.68
CA ALA A 722 -0.02 14.06 -4.30
C ALA A 722 -1.28 13.19 -4.31
N LEU A 723 -1.35 12.19 -3.44
CA LEU A 723 -2.48 11.28 -3.33
C LEU A 723 -3.30 11.60 -2.07
N PRO A 724 -4.64 11.65 -2.16
CA PRO A 724 -5.49 11.89 -1.01
C PRO A 724 -5.33 10.75 -0.01
N GLY A 725 -5.29 11.07 1.28
CA GLY A 725 -5.04 10.08 2.33
C GLY A 725 -5.38 10.62 3.72
N PRO A 726 -5.17 9.81 4.77
CA PRO A 726 -5.45 10.21 6.14
C PRO A 726 -4.58 11.40 6.56
N THR A 727 -5.13 12.18 7.47
CA THR A 727 -4.44 13.33 8.04
C THR A 727 -3.17 12.89 8.76
N GLY A 728 -2.09 13.67 8.67
CA GLY A 728 -0.83 13.31 9.31
C GLY A 728 0.01 12.31 8.51
N GLU A 729 -0.27 12.20 7.22
CA GLU A 729 0.55 11.51 6.24
C GLU A 729 0.73 12.38 4.99
N ASP A 730 1.88 12.28 4.35
CA ASP A 730 2.13 12.81 3.01
C ASP A 730 2.37 11.63 2.07
N ASN A 731 1.46 11.44 1.12
CA ASN A 731 1.45 10.33 0.18
C ASN A 731 1.63 10.85 -1.24
N ARG A 732 2.66 10.36 -1.92
CA ARG A 732 3.01 10.82 -3.27
C ARG A 732 3.31 9.65 -4.20
N LEU A 733 2.94 9.78 -5.46
CA LEU A 733 3.29 8.85 -6.53
C LEU A 733 4.15 9.56 -7.57
N GLY A 734 5.43 9.20 -7.64
CA GLY A 734 6.36 9.66 -8.67
C GLY A 734 6.46 8.70 -9.85
N PHE A 735 6.73 9.25 -11.03
CA PHE A 735 7.05 8.48 -12.22
C PHE A 735 8.51 8.75 -12.60
N VAL A 736 9.34 7.72 -12.53
CA VAL A 736 10.79 7.82 -12.81
C VAL A 736 11.15 7.02 -14.05
N PRO A 737 12.21 7.37 -14.80
CA PRO A 737 12.69 6.55 -15.91
C PRO A 737 12.99 5.12 -15.45
N ARG A 738 12.75 4.13 -16.32
CA ARG A 738 13.19 2.73 -16.12
C ARG A 738 14.71 2.56 -16.10
N GLY A 739 15.45 3.53 -16.64
CA GLY A 739 16.91 3.51 -16.70
C GLY A 739 17.40 3.19 -18.11
N LEU A 740 17.98 2.00 -18.29
CA LEU A 740 18.50 1.54 -19.59
C LEU A 740 17.45 0.69 -20.32
N LEU A 741 17.16 1.05 -21.58
CA LEU A 741 16.31 0.30 -22.50
C LEU A 741 17.18 -0.30 -23.60
N ALA A 742 16.87 -1.51 -24.07
CA ALA A 742 17.45 -2.03 -25.29
C ALA A 742 16.59 -1.64 -26.50
N GLY A 743 17.21 -1.43 -27.66
CA GLY A 743 16.51 -1.09 -28.91
C GLY A 743 16.92 -1.99 -30.06
N VAL A 744 15.95 -2.70 -30.64
CA VAL A 744 16.13 -3.48 -31.87
C VAL A 744 15.11 -2.99 -32.90
N ALA A 745 15.56 -2.56 -34.06
CA ALA A 745 14.70 -2.08 -35.13
C ALA A 745 15.15 -2.60 -36.49
N ALA A 746 14.21 -2.78 -37.41
CA ALA A 746 14.47 -3.27 -38.76
C ALA A 746 15.16 -2.24 -39.67
N ASN A 747 15.06 -0.95 -39.35
CA ASN A 747 15.60 0.14 -40.17
C ASN A 747 15.93 1.38 -39.33
N ARG A 748 16.58 2.35 -39.99
CA ARG A 748 16.99 3.63 -39.41
C ARG A 748 15.85 4.42 -38.76
N ALA A 749 14.67 4.47 -39.40
CA ALA A 749 13.53 5.21 -38.86
C ALA A 749 13.06 4.60 -37.53
N GLY A 750 13.02 3.28 -37.43
CA GLY A 750 12.71 2.58 -36.18
C GLY A 750 13.70 2.90 -35.05
N LEU A 751 15.01 2.91 -35.34
CA LEU A 751 16.04 3.30 -34.36
C LEU A 751 15.87 4.75 -33.88
N VAL A 752 15.58 5.68 -34.80
CA VAL A 752 15.30 7.07 -34.44
C VAL A 752 14.03 7.18 -33.59
N GLN A 753 12.97 6.44 -33.90
CA GLN A 753 11.75 6.44 -33.09
C GLN A 753 12.03 5.93 -31.66
N GLN A 754 12.88 4.89 -31.52
CA GLN A 754 13.32 4.36 -30.24
C GLN A 754 14.13 5.39 -29.44
N LEU A 755 15.02 6.14 -30.09
CA LEU A 755 15.74 7.27 -29.49
C LEU A 755 14.78 8.35 -29.00
N ILE A 756 13.79 8.74 -29.81
CA ILE A 756 12.77 9.74 -29.44
C ILE A 756 12.09 9.31 -28.14
N VAL A 757 11.52 8.10 -28.07
CA VAL A 757 10.76 7.68 -26.88
C VAL A 757 11.65 7.45 -25.66
N ALA A 758 12.88 6.95 -25.85
CA ALA A 758 13.85 6.77 -24.77
C ALA A 758 14.25 8.13 -24.16
N LEU A 759 14.60 9.11 -24.99
CA LEU A 759 14.97 10.44 -24.54
C LEU A 759 13.79 11.17 -23.91
N THR A 760 12.60 11.14 -24.52
CA THR A 760 11.40 11.78 -23.97
C THR A 760 11.07 11.26 -22.56
N SER A 761 11.23 9.96 -22.33
CA SER A 761 10.99 9.34 -21.02
C SER A 761 12.19 9.42 -20.05
N GLY A 762 13.28 10.08 -20.44
CA GLY A 762 14.49 10.25 -19.63
C GLY A 762 15.40 9.02 -19.57
N ASN A 763 15.06 7.94 -20.28
CA ASN A 763 15.81 6.70 -20.34
C ASN A 763 17.06 6.82 -21.22
N ARG A 764 17.96 5.86 -21.09
CA ARG A 764 19.11 5.63 -21.98
C ARG A 764 18.78 4.48 -22.93
N LEU A 765 19.41 4.46 -24.11
CA LEU A 765 19.20 3.41 -25.11
C LEU A 765 20.50 2.61 -25.32
N LEU A 766 20.38 1.29 -25.31
CA LEU A 766 21.43 0.34 -25.65
C LEU A 766 21.06 -0.33 -26.98
N LEU A 767 21.92 -0.22 -27.97
CA LEU A 767 21.73 -0.78 -29.29
C LEU A 767 22.66 -2.00 -29.51
N PRO A 768 22.25 -2.96 -30.34
CA PRO A 768 23.16 -3.97 -30.87
C PRO A 768 24.35 -3.32 -31.60
N ASP A 769 25.52 -3.94 -31.47
CA ASP A 769 26.67 -3.65 -32.34
C ASP A 769 26.37 -4.15 -33.76
N CYS A 770 25.90 -3.23 -34.60
CA CYS A 770 25.61 -3.49 -36.00
C CYS A 770 25.85 -2.23 -36.84
N ALA A 771 26.13 -2.43 -38.13
CA ALA A 771 26.51 -1.35 -39.04
C ALA A 771 25.50 -0.19 -39.08
N GLU A 772 24.20 -0.48 -38.96
CA GLU A 772 23.15 0.55 -38.96
C GLU A 772 23.17 1.40 -37.68
N ALA A 773 23.36 0.76 -36.51
CA ALA A 773 23.46 1.46 -35.23
C ALA A 773 24.72 2.32 -35.17
N ASP A 774 25.86 1.78 -35.61
CA ASP A 774 27.14 2.51 -35.61
C ASP A 774 27.12 3.71 -36.57
N ALA A 775 26.55 3.54 -37.76
CA ALA A 775 26.36 4.62 -38.72
C ALA A 775 25.49 5.74 -38.12
N LEU A 776 24.38 5.39 -37.48
CA LEU A 776 23.52 6.37 -36.80
C LEU A 776 24.28 7.10 -35.68
N LEU A 777 24.97 6.36 -34.80
CA LEU A 777 25.72 6.92 -33.67
C LEU A 777 26.80 7.93 -34.10
N ALA A 778 27.49 7.67 -35.21
CA ALA A 778 28.50 8.57 -35.75
C ALA A 778 27.94 9.95 -36.17
N GLU A 779 26.67 9.99 -36.56
CA GLU A 779 25.99 11.20 -37.06
C GLU A 779 25.27 12.01 -35.95
N LEU A 780 24.97 11.39 -34.82
CA LEU A 780 24.18 12.00 -33.75
C LEU A 780 24.92 13.16 -33.05
N PRO A 781 24.19 14.18 -32.56
CA PRO A 781 24.77 15.22 -31.70
C PRO A 781 25.39 14.65 -30.43
N THR A 782 26.37 15.34 -29.84
CA THR A 782 27.06 14.91 -28.62
C THR A 782 26.08 14.68 -27.46
N GLU A 783 25.12 15.57 -27.30
CA GLU A 783 24.09 15.51 -26.26
C GLU A 783 23.24 14.24 -26.34
N VAL A 784 23.04 13.72 -27.56
CA VAL A 784 22.34 12.46 -27.79
C VAL A 784 23.27 11.27 -27.55
N ARG A 785 24.52 11.35 -28.02
CA ARG A 785 25.53 10.27 -27.86
C ARG A 785 25.78 9.92 -26.39
N ASP A 786 25.72 10.87 -25.47
CA ASP A 786 25.87 10.59 -24.03
C ASP A 786 24.71 9.73 -23.46
N ARG A 787 23.62 9.60 -24.20
CA ARG A 787 22.40 8.86 -23.79
C ARG A 787 22.19 7.55 -24.57
N VAL A 788 23.01 7.23 -25.56
CA VAL A 788 22.93 5.99 -26.35
C VAL A 788 24.30 5.33 -26.47
N CYS A 789 24.35 4.00 -26.38
CA CYS A 789 25.57 3.24 -26.68
C CYS A 789 25.25 1.99 -27.50
N SER A 790 26.22 1.53 -28.30
CA SER A 790 26.21 0.20 -28.92
C SER A 790 27.16 -0.73 -28.17
N ALA A 791 26.84 -2.03 -28.13
CA ALA A 791 27.71 -3.04 -27.55
C ALA A 791 27.50 -4.42 -28.21
N ALA A 792 28.58 -5.18 -28.38
CA ALA A 792 28.52 -6.54 -28.93
C ALA A 792 27.78 -7.50 -27.99
N ASP A 793 27.98 -7.33 -26.68
CA ASP A 793 27.35 -8.10 -25.60
C ASP A 793 26.07 -7.42 -25.06
N TRP A 794 25.41 -6.60 -25.88
CA TRP A 794 24.27 -5.79 -25.42
C TRP A 794 23.16 -6.63 -24.80
N PHE A 795 22.96 -7.86 -25.30
CA PHE A 795 21.90 -8.71 -24.80
C PHE A 795 22.24 -9.18 -23.39
N GLU A 796 23.49 -9.50 -23.09
CA GLU A 796 23.95 -9.98 -21.78
C GLU A 796 23.87 -8.88 -20.70
N GLN A 797 23.80 -7.60 -21.10
CA GLN A 797 23.67 -6.48 -20.18
C GLN A 797 22.28 -6.40 -19.52
N SER A 798 22.21 -5.72 -18.37
CA SER A 798 20.95 -5.49 -17.66
C SER A 798 20.21 -4.27 -18.24
N PHE A 799 19.05 -4.51 -18.85
CA PHE A 799 18.13 -3.49 -19.34
C PHE A 799 16.69 -3.77 -18.88
N ALA A 800 15.90 -2.71 -18.75
CA ALA A 800 14.59 -2.75 -18.11
C ALA A 800 13.42 -3.04 -19.06
N ALA A 801 13.61 -2.87 -20.37
CA ALA A 801 12.68 -3.26 -21.43
C ALA A 801 13.41 -3.33 -22.78
N LEU A 802 12.87 -4.10 -23.73
CA LEU A 802 13.28 -4.11 -25.13
C LEU A 802 12.26 -3.34 -25.97
N LEU A 803 12.69 -2.24 -26.59
CA LEU A 803 11.95 -1.59 -27.67
C LEU A 803 12.19 -2.38 -28.95
N PHE A 804 11.12 -2.82 -29.60
CA PHE A 804 11.19 -3.67 -30.77
C PHE A 804 10.35 -3.09 -31.93
N ASP A 805 11.00 -2.97 -33.09
CA ASP A 805 10.38 -2.64 -34.37
C ASP A 805 10.73 -3.73 -35.41
N GLY A 806 9.71 -4.48 -35.85
CA GLY A 806 9.86 -5.65 -36.72
C GLY A 806 8.58 -6.47 -36.82
N SER A 807 8.67 -7.63 -37.49
CA SER A 807 7.52 -8.50 -37.74
C SER A 807 6.98 -9.16 -36.46
N ASP A 808 5.76 -9.68 -36.51
CA ASP A 808 5.16 -10.42 -35.39
C ASP A 808 5.98 -11.68 -35.05
N ALA A 809 6.46 -12.39 -36.08
CA ALA A 809 7.29 -13.58 -35.93
C ALA A 809 8.61 -13.26 -35.22
N ASP A 810 9.29 -12.19 -35.65
CA ASP A 810 10.53 -11.75 -35.01
C ASP A 810 10.29 -11.31 -33.55
N ALA A 811 9.16 -10.64 -33.28
CA ALA A 811 8.79 -10.25 -31.92
C ALA A 811 8.61 -11.48 -31.01
N ASP A 812 7.99 -12.55 -31.52
CA ASP A 812 7.81 -13.80 -30.78
C ASP A 812 9.15 -14.51 -30.52
N ASP A 813 10.06 -14.51 -31.49
CA ASP A 813 11.43 -14.99 -31.31
C ASP A 813 12.17 -14.22 -30.21
N TRP A 814 12.04 -12.88 -30.22
CA TRP A 814 12.61 -12.05 -29.16
C TRP A 814 11.97 -12.28 -27.79
N ARG A 815 10.65 -12.48 -27.72
CA ARG A 815 9.97 -12.83 -26.46
C ARG A 815 10.53 -14.13 -25.88
N ARG A 816 10.75 -15.17 -26.71
CA ARG A 816 11.35 -16.43 -26.29
C ARG A 816 12.75 -16.23 -25.72
N ARG A 817 13.61 -15.50 -26.44
CA ARG A 817 14.96 -15.16 -25.97
C ARG A 817 14.95 -14.36 -24.66
N LEU A 818 14.04 -13.40 -24.53
CA LEU A 818 13.90 -12.60 -23.30
C LEU A 818 13.43 -13.46 -22.12
N ALA A 819 12.54 -14.42 -22.35
CA ALA A 819 11.99 -15.27 -21.29
C ALA A 819 12.98 -16.32 -20.76
N GLU A 820 14.02 -16.64 -21.53
CA GLU A 820 15.15 -17.50 -21.11
C GLU A 820 16.12 -16.79 -20.18
N ARG A 821 16.09 -15.45 -20.11
CA ARG A 821 17.00 -14.67 -19.28
C ARG A 821 16.83 -14.98 -17.80
N GLU A 822 17.95 -14.90 -17.08
CA GLU A 822 17.98 -14.82 -15.63
C GLU A 822 17.66 -13.39 -15.16
N GLY A 823 17.16 -13.27 -13.93
CA GLY A 823 16.83 -11.99 -13.33
C GLY A 823 15.39 -11.52 -13.58
N PRO A 824 15.14 -10.19 -13.67
CA PRO A 824 13.78 -9.64 -13.76
C PRO A 824 13.11 -9.97 -15.10
N LEU A 825 11.77 -10.00 -15.08
CA LEU A 825 10.95 -10.17 -16.27
C LEU A 825 11.07 -8.94 -17.18
N VAL A 826 11.80 -9.07 -18.29
CA VAL A 826 12.03 -7.96 -19.22
C VAL A 826 10.92 -7.92 -20.27
N PRO A 827 10.11 -6.85 -20.32
CA PRO A 827 9.08 -6.73 -21.32
C PRO A 827 9.63 -6.35 -22.69
N LEU A 828 9.04 -6.92 -23.74
CA LEU A 828 9.12 -6.42 -25.11
C LEU A 828 8.01 -5.39 -25.34
N LEU A 829 8.37 -4.23 -25.88
CA LEU A 829 7.46 -3.15 -26.24
C LEU A 829 7.50 -2.97 -27.76
N ARG A 830 6.34 -2.93 -28.41
CA ARG A 830 6.22 -2.67 -29.85
C ARG A 830 5.59 -1.31 -30.09
N ALA A 831 5.94 -0.70 -31.22
CA ALA A 831 5.23 0.45 -31.73
C ALA A 831 3.95 -0.02 -32.44
N SER A 832 2.78 0.48 -32.02
CA SER A 832 1.53 0.24 -32.73
C SER A 832 0.51 1.37 -32.50
N PRO A 833 0.58 2.51 -33.22
CA PRO A 833 1.69 2.99 -34.07
C PRO A 833 2.85 3.62 -33.29
N HIS A 834 2.67 3.85 -31.98
CA HIS A 834 3.70 4.40 -31.09
C HIS A 834 3.97 3.47 -29.90
N TYR A 835 5.12 3.65 -29.25
CA TYR A 835 5.40 2.98 -27.98
C TYR A 835 4.58 3.62 -26.85
N ALA A 836 4.00 2.80 -25.97
CA ALA A 836 3.24 3.29 -24.84
C ALA A 836 4.18 3.92 -23.78
N MET A 837 4.15 5.26 -23.66
CA MET A 837 5.01 6.01 -22.73
C MET A 837 4.82 5.61 -21.26
N SER A 838 3.62 5.19 -20.87
CA SER A 838 3.34 4.65 -19.53
C SER A 838 4.14 3.40 -19.19
N ARG A 839 4.62 2.66 -20.21
CA ARG A 839 5.47 1.48 -20.03
C ARG A 839 6.96 1.80 -19.94
N LEU A 840 7.36 3.06 -20.11
CA LEU A 840 8.77 3.51 -20.06
C LEU A 840 9.16 4.15 -18.73
N VAL A 841 8.26 4.12 -17.75
CA VAL A 841 8.50 4.61 -16.38
C VAL A 841 8.31 3.51 -15.34
N HIS A 842 8.97 3.67 -14.20
CA HIS A 842 8.59 3.03 -12.95
C HIS A 842 7.70 3.98 -12.15
N GLU A 843 6.68 3.42 -11.52
CA GLU A 843 5.89 4.11 -10.51
C GLU A 843 6.58 3.94 -9.15
N ARG A 844 6.79 5.02 -8.39
CA ARG A 844 7.37 4.98 -7.04
C ARG A 844 6.53 5.76 -6.06
N THR A 845 6.02 5.05 -5.07
CA THR A 845 5.21 5.59 -3.99
C THR A 845 6.12 6.03 -2.84
N LEU A 846 5.90 7.23 -2.32
CA LEU A 846 6.52 7.74 -1.09
C LEU A 846 5.42 8.06 -0.08
N SER A 847 5.50 7.46 1.11
CA SER A 847 4.57 7.69 2.21
C SER A 847 5.32 8.14 3.46
N ILE A 848 5.09 9.36 3.90
CA ILE A 848 5.78 9.97 5.05
C ILE A 848 4.79 10.15 6.20
N ASN A 849 5.14 9.62 7.37
CA ASN A 849 4.42 9.93 8.60
C ASN A 849 4.81 11.32 9.13
N THR A 850 3.97 12.32 8.84
CA THR A 850 4.24 13.71 9.26
C THR A 850 3.94 13.96 10.75
N THR A 851 3.38 12.97 11.46
CA THR A 851 3.13 13.03 12.92
C THR A 851 4.20 12.34 13.76
N ALA A 852 5.26 11.81 13.15
CA ALA A 852 6.32 11.06 13.85
C ALA A 852 7.02 11.89 14.94
N ALA A 853 7.03 13.22 14.83
CA ALA A 853 7.57 14.13 15.83
C ALA A 853 6.71 14.24 17.11
N GLY A 854 5.51 13.63 17.14
CA GLY A 854 4.62 13.63 18.31
C GLY A 854 3.37 14.53 18.17
N GLY A 855 3.08 15.02 16.97
CA GLY A 855 1.80 15.68 16.65
C GLY A 855 1.74 16.24 15.24
N ASN A 856 0.62 16.87 14.88
CA ASN A 856 0.28 17.24 13.50
C ASN A 856 0.24 18.76 13.28
N ALA A 857 1.27 19.31 12.64
CA ALA A 857 1.38 20.74 12.35
C ALA A 857 0.22 21.30 11.50
N SER A 858 -0.26 20.55 10.49
CA SER A 858 -1.35 20.99 9.63
C SER A 858 -2.66 21.12 10.41
N LEU A 859 -2.93 20.17 11.31
CA LEU A 859 -4.09 20.21 12.19
C LEU A 859 -3.98 21.32 13.24
N MET A 860 -2.78 21.61 13.75
CA MET A 860 -2.56 22.70 14.71
C MET A 860 -2.84 24.09 14.13
N ALA A 861 -2.54 24.27 12.84
CA ALA A 861 -2.78 25.52 12.14
C ALA A 861 -4.27 25.74 11.83
N MET A 862 -5.14 24.76 12.11
CA MET A 862 -6.55 24.88 11.83
C MET A 862 -7.26 25.77 12.86
N SER A 863 -7.55 27.00 12.46
CA SER A 863 -8.53 27.86 13.15
C SER A 863 -9.97 27.38 12.87
N ALA A 864 -10.88 27.77 13.78
CA ALA A 864 -12.29 27.36 13.83
C ALA A 864 -13.11 27.68 12.57
#